data_AF-A0A5C3PJV3-F1
#
_entry.id   AF-A0A5C3PJV3-F1
#
_cell.length_a   1.000
_cell.length_b   1.000
_cell.length_c   1.000
_cell.angle_alpha   90.00
_cell.angle_beta   90.00
_cell.angle_gamma   90.00
#
_symmetry.space_group_name_H-M   'P 1'
#
loop_
_entity.id
_entity.type
_entity.pdbx_description
1 polymer ?
#
loop_
_entity_poly.entity_id
_entity_poly.type
_entity_poly.pdbx_seq_one_letter_code
_entity_poly.pdbx_strand_id
1 'polypeptide(L)'
;MEFSATAPPFSYDVPVALDSALSPTDRLDPSSLRSRNLNNAASLKTRTLGPMPLQEFMDYYLPKRYTGDLSRLLSSRHAFKSVPTRAESVPTTCGALVLALNRHTKYKSRCPGFVFEVAATPDGAAVDSGDRTPHILCYATDNLDQVRQAGVGSRVEFGYAELFIEVAADPSHDCFADPLASSDDDLRATYDLWTRPQAHGDATSPREAFGQHVAHVAEVFARQHRISFYSIAIFGSFARIFRWERSGCVVTESFDIREHPNLLCDFLWRFSQVPHAIRGHDMSVEAARPEEEGTFRDVITAHVQFQLDLHPEDLDKAVKAHYEPGRVFAVHVIPQHFSSHPENIRRFIVSRPVVSPSSLIGRGTRGYWALDTSTGQVVFLKDTWRFMKSEELEGDTIRRLVDLGVRQIPSLVWHGDIPYHIPNIPRQIESKEMQQTTIHTLLADRWLCHGSVVQLDIPHRQHYRLVTNVAGYPLETIRGAEELLYATYDTFTAMRDALAKDARIHRDISVGNIILVKESDRAVRRGYLIDWEASCRIDDKGNARLSGRVGTWAFISMRMLAVSRLSTCKQTFRDDMESLLYVVLYCALLWQPHNFPRQELTKIVASFFDGSQRVGDVYMGGGAKSANALSRTYTGSMQLGSEALQEWLTTVLNFHWPPQDAEEYQDKWTAEHLDTYWAAFLRTHTLERDNRVVHAVDAPIYRPSSTPSIAYIPRSPPSSVELLPTPPSARSRRSSTKPPTPASRAKRMRAPSSDVVLPTVSEPRTKRTRSKAVIDFSSLRRSRRLQEKQDQNPQASASGNTSNGPPRRSGNPKRRRSGAASRK
;
A
#
# COMPACT_ATOMS: atom_id res chain seq x y z
N MET A 1 -28.61 -34.08 -7.70
CA MET A 1 -28.38 -32.87 -6.87
C MET A 1 -27.20 -32.16 -7.50
N GLU A 2 -27.44 -31.06 -8.18
CA GLU A 2 -26.36 -30.23 -8.71
C GLU A 2 -25.78 -29.44 -7.55
N PHE A 3 -24.52 -29.67 -7.22
CA PHE A 3 -23.78 -28.73 -6.38
C PHE A 3 -23.54 -27.49 -7.22
N SER A 4 -24.29 -26.42 -6.94
CA SER A 4 -23.94 -25.08 -7.39
C SER A 4 -22.52 -24.79 -6.92
N ALA A 5 -21.57 -24.78 -7.86
CA ALA A 5 -20.17 -24.53 -7.58
C ALA A 5 -20.00 -23.06 -7.20
N THR A 6 -20.14 -22.75 -5.91
CA THR A 6 -19.80 -21.44 -5.35
C THR A 6 -18.36 -21.12 -5.74
N ALA A 7 -18.17 -19.99 -6.41
CA ALA A 7 -16.85 -19.55 -6.87
C ALA A 7 -15.83 -19.54 -5.72
N PRO A 8 -14.54 -19.81 -6.00
CA PRO A 8 -13.50 -19.71 -4.98
C PRO A 8 -13.52 -18.32 -4.32
N PRO A 9 -13.53 -18.22 -2.98
CA PRO A 9 -13.56 -16.95 -2.26
C PRO A 9 -12.16 -16.30 -2.19
N PHE A 10 -11.48 -16.24 -3.33
CA PHE A 10 -10.16 -15.62 -3.57
C PHE A 10 -10.00 -15.43 -5.09
N SER A 11 -9.05 -14.60 -5.53
CA SER A 11 -8.90 -14.19 -6.93
C SER A 11 -7.50 -14.43 -7.50
N TYR A 12 -7.45 -14.88 -8.76
CA TYR A 12 -6.25 -14.99 -9.58
C TYR A 12 -6.24 -13.92 -10.69
N ASP A 13 -5.06 -13.71 -11.28
CA ASP A 13 -4.81 -12.91 -12.49
C ASP A 13 -5.52 -11.54 -12.53
N VAL A 14 -5.39 -10.81 -11.43
CA VAL A 14 -5.80 -9.42 -11.27
C VAL A 14 -4.98 -8.56 -12.25
N PRO A 15 -5.62 -7.74 -13.10
CA PRO A 15 -4.91 -6.90 -14.05
C PRO A 15 -4.11 -5.82 -13.33
N VAL A 16 -2.98 -5.43 -13.91
CA VAL A 16 -2.14 -4.32 -13.43
C VAL A 16 -2.59 -2.97 -14.01
N ALA A 17 -2.26 -1.88 -13.32
CA ALA A 17 -2.46 -0.53 -13.82
C ALA A 17 -1.67 -0.28 -15.12
N LEU A 18 -2.30 0.45 -16.05
CA LEU A 18 -1.66 0.93 -17.27
C LEU A 18 -0.88 2.22 -17.00
N ASP A 19 0.05 2.55 -17.89
CA ASP A 19 0.66 3.87 -17.98
C ASP A 19 -0.21 4.87 -18.77
N SER A 20 0.30 6.10 -18.95
CA SER A 20 -0.36 7.16 -19.70
C SER A 20 -0.42 6.92 -21.22
N ALA A 21 0.29 5.93 -21.74
CA ALA A 21 0.15 5.44 -23.12
C ALA A 21 -0.85 4.27 -23.22
N LEU A 22 -1.50 3.89 -22.10
CA LEU A 22 -2.38 2.73 -21.95
C LEU A 22 -1.68 1.39 -22.24
N SER A 23 -0.37 1.33 -22.02
CA SER A 23 0.39 0.09 -22.00
C SER A 23 0.49 -0.47 -20.57
N PRO A 24 0.59 -1.79 -20.36
CA PRO A 24 0.89 -2.33 -19.04
C PRO A 24 2.24 -1.79 -18.56
N THR A 25 2.31 -1.25 -17.35
CA THR A 25 3.60 -0.74 -16.81
C THR A 25 4.64 -1.86 -16.79
N ASP A 26 5.71 -1.76 -17.59
CA ASP A 26 6.73 -2.81 -17.67
C ASP A 26 7.64 -2.82 -16.44
N ARG A 27 7.12 -3.42 -15.38
CA ARG A 27 7.82 -3.69 -14.11
C ARG A 27 9.06 -4.57 -14.29
N LEU A 28 9.14 -5.28 -15.42
CA LEU A 28 10.22 -6.17 -15.82
C LEU A 28 10.98 -5.65 -17.05
N ASP A 29 11.07 -4.32 -17.18
CA ASP A 29 11.82 -3.58 -18.21
C ASP A 29 13.32 -3.98 -18.23
N PRO A 30 13.84 -4.45 -19.38
CA PRO A 30 15.26 -4.73 -19.58
C PRO A 30 16.21 -3.56 -19.29
N SER A 31 15.81 -2.31 -19.56
CA SER A 31 16.70 -1.13 -19.53
C SER A 31 17.22 -0.79 -18.13
N SER A 32 16.52 -1.25 -17.08
CA SER A 32 16.77 -0.86 -15.69
C SER A 32 16.98 -2.04 -14.72
N LEU A 33 17.00 -3.30 -15.22
CA LEU A 33 17.03 -4.54 -14.41
C LEU A 33 18.05 -4.52 -13.27
N ARG A 34 19.33 -4.27 -13.57
CA ARG A 34 20.43 -4.31 -12.59
C ARG A 34 20.23 -3.31 -11.46
N SER A 35 19.91 -2.06 -11.80
CA SER A 35 19.64 -0.99 -10.83
C SER A 35 18.40 -1.29 -9.98
N ARG A 36 17.31 -1.78 -10.60
CA ARG A 36 16.09 -2.22 -9.88
C ARG A 36 16.41 -3.36 -8.92
N ASN A 37 17.14 -4.37 -9.35
CA ASN A 37 17.46 -5.55 -8.56
C ASN A 37 18.36 -5.21 -7.37
N LEU A 38 19.40 -4.42 -7.58
CA LEU A 38 20.25 -3.94 -6.48
C LEU A 38 19.47 -3.08 -5.48
N ASN A 39 18.55 -2.22 -5.94
CA ASN A 39 17.65 -1.45 -5.07
C ASN A 39 16.68 -2.36 -4.29
N ASN A 40 16.07 -3.37 -4.94
CA ASN A 40 15.21 -4.36 -4.30
C ASN A 40 15.95 -5.09 -3.16
N ALA A 41 17.14 -5.63 -3.45
CA ALA A 41 17.95 -6.34 -2.46
C ALA A 41 18.40 -5.43 -1.30
N ALA A 42 18.83 -4.20 -1.60
CA ALA A 42 19.17 -3.20 -0.58
C ALA A 42 17.97 -2.88 0.32
N SER A 43 16.77 -2.72 -0.26
CA SER A 43 15.53 -2.40 0.47
C SER A 43 15.07 -3.49 1.43
N LEU A 44 15.53 -4.74 1.25
CA LEU A 44 15.23 -5.87 2.14
C LEU A 44 16.39 -6.27 3.08
N LYS A 45 17.58 -5.64 3.01
CA LYS A 45 18.71 -6.02 3.90
C LYS A 45 18.33 -5.90 5.39
N THR A 46 17.59 -4.86 5.75
CA THR A 46 17.07 -4.63 7.11
C THR A 46 15.71 -5.26 7.36
N ARG A 47 15.11 -5.91 6.36
CA ARG A 47 13.72 -6.44 6.39
C ARG A 47 13.61 -7.95 6.14
N THR A 48 14.73 -8.66 6.16
CA THR A 48 14.77 -10.12 6.06
C THR A 48 15.18 -10.70 7.40
N LEU A 49 14.34 -11.54 7.99
CA LEU A 49 14.68 -12.35 9.17
C LEU A 49 15.19 -13.71 8.71
N GLY A 50 16.20 -14.23 9.39
CA GLY A 50 16.74 -15.55 9.12
C GLY A 50 18.08 -15.82 9.79
N PRO A 51 18.66 -17.01 9.54
CA PRO A 51 18.00 -18.13 8.88
C PRO A 51 17.16 -18.92 9.90
N MET A 52 15.88 -19.13 9.60
CA MET A 52 14.96 -19.83 10.49
C MET A 52 15.11 -21.36 10.34
N PRO A 53 15.25 -22.14 11.43
CA PRO A 53 15.27 -23.59 11.38
C PRO A 53 14.04 -24.13 10.66
N LEU A 54 14.26 -24.93 9.60
CA LEU A 54 13.20 -25.30 8.66
C LEU A 54 12.02 -26.04 9.33
N GLN A 55 12.28 -26.83 10.38
CA GLN A 55 11.22 -27.50 11.13
C GLN A 55 10.34 -26.51 11.90
N GLU A 56 10.92 -25.44 12.46
CA GLU A 56 10.18 -24.38 13.16
C GLU A 56 9.41 -23.52 12.16
N PHE A 57 10.02 -23.16 11.02
CA PHE A 57 9.33 -22.47 9.92
C PHE A 57 8.10 -23.26 9.45
N MET A 58 8.24 -24.57 9.21
CA MET A 58 7.13 -25.42 8.80
C MET A 58 6.07 -25.59 9.89
N ASP A 59 6.45 -25.73 11.16
CA ASP A 59 5.48 -25.94 12.24
C ASP A 59 4.78 -24.65 12.70
N TYR A 60 5.39 -23.46 12.48
CA TYR A 60 4.76 -22.14 12.67
C TYR A 60 3.82 -21.80 11.49
N TYR A 61 4.32 -21.81 10.25
CA TYR A 61 3.56 -21.32 9.09
C TYR A 61 2.64 -22.37 8.45
N LEU A 62 3.03 -23.65 8.49
CA LEU A 62 2.31 -24.76 7.83
C LEU A 62 1.99 -25.88 8.86
N PRO A 63 1.24 -25.58 9.93
CA PRO A 63 1.15 -26.45 11.10
C PRO A 63 0.46 -27.78 10.80
N LYS A 64 1.00 -28.86 11.38
CA LYS A 64 0.58 -30.27 11.22
C LYS A 64 -0.91 -30.56 11.49
N ARG A 65 -1.65 -29.63 12.10
CA ARG A 65 -3.13 -29.74 12.22
C ARG A 65 -3.86 -29.77 10.88
N TYR A 66 -3.21 -29.34 9.79
CA TYR A 66 -3.76 -29.36 8.44
C TYR A 66 -3.22 -30.51 7.56
N THR A 67 -2.20 -31.27 8.00
CA THR A 67 -1.69 -32.36 7.15
C THR A 67 -2.67 -33.53 7.12
N GLY A 68 -3.23 -33.78 5.92
CA GLY A 68 -3.99 -34.98 5.63
C GLY A 68 -3.14 -36.27 5.71
N ASP A 69 -3.80 -37.39 5.45
CA ASP A 69 -3.23 -38.74 5.54
C ASP A 69 -1.88 -38.90 4.81
N LEU A 70 -0.81 -39.02 5.59
CA LEU A 70 0.57 -39.23 5.12
C LEU A 70 0.75 -40.54 4.34
N SER A 71 -0.21 -41.49 4.38
CA SER A 71 -0.17 -42.66 3.49
C SER A 71 -0.21 -42.24 2.01
N ARG A 72 -0.78 -41.07 1.69
CA ARG A 72 -0.87 -40.50 0.34
C ARG A 72 0.35 -39.67 -0.07
N LEU A 73 1.29 -39.40 0.83
CA LEU A 73 2.57 -38.77 0.47
C LEU A 73 3.44 -39.76 -0.32
N LEU A 74 3.89 -39.36 -1.51
CA LEU A 74 4.85 -40.15 -2.28
C LEU A 74 6.21 -40.16 -1.57
N SER A 75 6.86 -41.34 -1.50
CA SER A 75 8.12 -41.51 -0.76
C SER A 75 9.19 -40.50 -1.18
N SER A 76 9.84 -39.90 -0.18
CA SER A 76 10.99 -39.01 -0.36
C SER A 76 12.30 -39.76 -0.69
N ARG A 77 12.36 -41.09 -0.50
CA ARG A 77 13.60 -41.86 -0.70
C ARG A 77 14.11 -41.70 -2.14
N HIS A 78 15.32 -41.14 -2.27
CA HIS A 78 15.98 -40.80 -3.54
C HIS A 78 15.18 -39.84 -4.45
N ALA A 79 14.22 -39.08 -3.92
CA ALA A 79 13.31 -38.22 -4.69
C ALA A 79 14.03 -37.29 -5.67
N PHE A 80 15.13 -36.68 -5.22
CA PHE A 80 15.91 -35.68 -5.93
C PHE A 80 17.32 -36.17 -6.31
N LYS A 81 17.57 -37.49 -6.35
CA LYS A 81 18.90 -38.06 -6.67
C LYS A 81 19.43 -37.63 -8.06
N SER A 82 18.53 -37.30 -8.98
CA SER A 82 18.81 -36.77 -10.33
C SER A 82 19.15 -35.28 -10.36
N VAL A 83 18.84 -34.51 -9.31
CA VAL A 83 19.17 -33.07 -9.25
C VAL A 83 20.66 -32.93 -8.93
N PRO A 84 21.46 -32.26 -9.78
CA PRO A 84 22.91 -32.18 -9.60
C PRO A 84 23.30 -31.36 -8.35
N THR A 85 24.45 -31.65 -7.75
CA THR A 85 25.00 -30.86 -6.63
C THR A 85 25.56 -29.51 -7.08
N ARG A 86 26.07 -29.48 -8.30
CA ARG A 86 26.45 -28.31 -9.10
C ARG A 86 26.17 -28.67 -10.56
N ALA A 87 25.55 -27.77 -11.31
CA ALA A 87 25.26 -27.96 -12.74
C ALA A 87 26.16 -27.06 -13.60
N GLU A 88 26.30 -27.43 -14.87
CA GLU A 88 26.87 -26.55 -15.91
C GLU A 88 25.83 -25.55 -16.43
N SER A 89 24.53 -25.87 -16.33
CA SER A 89 23.43 -25.01 -16.78
C SER A 89 22.19 -25.14 -15.90
N VAL A 90 21.46 -24.03 -15.73
CA VAL A 90 20.23 -23.98 -14.94
C VAL A 90 19.10 -24.89 -15.49
N PRO A 91 18.84 -24.96 -16.82
CA PRO A 91 17.83 -25.88 -17.38
C PRO A 91 17.99 -27.34 -16.95
N THR A 92 19.23 -27.82 -16.78
CA THR A 92 19.51 -29.20 -16.33
C THR A 92 18.94 -29.45 -14.94
N THR A 93 19.15 -28.51 -14.02
CA THR A 93 18.60 -28.56 -12.66
C THR A 93 17.07 -28.41 -12.68
N CYS A 94 16.53 -27.50 -13.50
CA CYS A 94 15.09 -27.30 -13.63
C CYS A 94 14.34 -28.56 -14.13
N GLY A 95 14.83 -29.20 -15.18
CA GLY A 95 14.24 -30.44 -15.70
C GLY A 95 14.28 -31.58 -14.67
N ALA A 96 15.42 -31.75 -13.98
CA ALA A 96 15.56 -32.76 -12.93
C ALA A 96 14.63 -32.50 -11.72
N LEU A 97 14.41 -31.22 -11.36
CA LEU A 97 13.46 -30.81 -10.33
C LEU A 97 12.02 -31.08 -10.76
N VAL A 98 11.57 -30.58 -11.91
CA VAL A 98 10.17 -30.72 -12.38
C VAL A 98 9.77 -32.20 -12.51
N LEU A 99 10.65 -33.04 -13.06
CA LEU A 99 10.44 -34.50 -13.12
C LEU A 99 10.33 -35.16 -11.74
N ALA A 100 11.03 -34.63 -10.73
CA ALA A 100 10.93 -35.12 -9.35
C ALA A 100 9.66 -34.58 -8.63
N LEU A 101 9.28 -33.33 -8.87
CA LEU A 101 8.17 -32.65 -8.20
C LEU A 101 6.81 -33.17 -8.70
N ASN A 102 6.63 -33.27 -10.03
CA ASN A 102 5.39 -33.76 -10.65
C ASN A 102 5.19 -35.27 -10.56
N ARG A 103 6.19 -36.03 -10.08
CA ARG A 103 6.09 -37.49 -9.98
C ARG A 103 4.99 -37.89 -9.00
N HIS A 104 4.04 -38.66 -9.51
CA HIS A 104 2.90 -39.17 -8.76
C HIS A 104 2.63 -40.65 -9.10
N THR A 105 1.67 -41.24 -8.40
CA THR A 105 0.97 -42.48 -8.76
C THR A 105 -0.53 -42.23 -8.64
N LYS A 106 -1.37 -43.20 -9.02
CA LYS A 106 -2.84 -43.12 -8.90
C LYS A 106 -3.35 -42.69 -7.50
N TYR A 107 -2.56 -42.90 -6.44
CA TYR A 107 -2.96 -42.61 -5.07
C TYR A 107 -1.95 -41.76 -4.26
N LYS A 108 -0.81 -41.37 -4.84
CA LYS A 108 0.25 -40.63 -4.10
C LYS A 108 0.90 -39.53 -4.93
N SER A 109 1.13 -38.37 -4.32
CA SER A 109 1.88 -37.24 -4.89
C SER A 109 2.77 -36.59 -3.83
N ARG A 110 3.65 -35.67 -4.24
CA ARG A 110 4.43 -34.80 -3.34
C ARG A 110 3.74 -33.47 -3.08
N CYS A 111 2.94 -32.99 -4.03
CA CYS A 111 2.10 -31.79 -3.92
C CYS A 111 0.73 -32.05 -4.59
N PRO A 112 -0.21 -32.78 -3.94
CA PRO A 112 -1.54 -33.04 -4.50
C PRO A 112 -2.30 -31.76 -4.91
N GLY A 113 -2.85 -31.74 -6.12
CA GLY A 113 -3.62 -30.59 -6.64
C GLY A 113 -2.79 -29.48 -7.28
N PHE A 114 -1.47 -29.66 -7.41
CA PHE A 114 -0.56 -28.69 -8.02
C PHE A 114 0.35 -29.34 -9.06
N VAL A 115 0.76 -28.54 -10.06
CA VAL A 115 1.68 -28.92 -11.14
C VAL A 115 2.79 -27.89 -11.24
N PHE A 116 4.02 -28.35 -11.39
CA PHE A 116 5.21 -27.53 -11.60
C PHE A 116 5.58 -27.51 -13.09
N GLU A 117 5.81 -26.32 -13.65
CA GLU A 117 6.29 -26.17 -15.03
C GLU A 117 7.51 -25.26 -15.07
N VAL A 118 8.49 -25.58 -15.93
CA VAL A 118 9.59 -24.65 -16.26
C VAL A 118 8.99 -23.47 -17.01
N ALA A 119 9.39 -22.24 -16.70
CA ALA A 119 8.93 -21.10 -17.48
C ALA A 119 9.36 -21.21 -18.96
N ALA A 120 8.44 -20.90 -19.87
CA ALA A 120 8.73 -20.86 -21.29
C ALA A 120 9.36 -19.50 -21.64
N THR A 121 10.55 -19.53 -22.26
CA THR A 121 11.10 -18.33 -22.91
C THR A 121 10.26 -17.98 -24.15
N PRO A 122 10.24 -16.71 -24.60
CA PRO A 122 9.49 -16.31 -25.80
C PRO A 122 9.87 -17.09 -27.06
N ASP A 123 11.12 -17.55 -27.16
CA ASP A 123 11.68 -18.19 -28.35
C ASP A 123 11.74 -19.73 -28.25
N GLY A 124 11.21 -20.32 -27.17
CA GLY A 124 11.22 -21.77 -26.93
C GLY A 124 12.59 -22.38 -26.59
N ALA A 125 13.64 -21.56 -26.51
CA ALA A 125 14.95 -21.95 -26.02
C ALA A 125 14.94 -22.14 -24.49
N ALA A 126 15.89 -22.92 -23.95
CA ALA A 126 15.99 -23.13 -22.52
C ALA A 126 16.69 -21.95 -21.82
N VAL A 127 16.10 -21.48 -20.71
CA VAL A 127 16.54 -20.37 -19.81
C VAL A 127 17.93 -19.78 -20.11
N ASP A 128 17.96 -18.54 -20.58
CA ASP A 128 19.16 -17.70 -20.62
C ASP A 128 19.03 -16.53 -19.62
N SER A 129 20.19 -16.07 -19.15
CA SER A 129 20.51 -15.16 -18.05
C SER A 129 19.81 -13.78 -18.01
N GLY A 130 19.02 -13.42 -19.02
CA GLY A 130 18.21 -12.19 -19.05
C GLY A 130 16.74 -12.37 -18.63
N ASP A 131 16.36 -13.55 -18.13
CA ASP A 131 14.96 -13.97 -18.08
C ASP A 131 14.05 -13.09 -17.18
N ARG A 132 12.80 -12.99 -17.62
CA ARG A 132 11.76 -12.09 -17.08
C ARG A 132 10.69 -12.89 -16.32
N THR A 133 11.02 -14.11 -15.89
CA THR A 133 10.15 -15.05 -15.17
C THR A 133 10.94 -15.90 -14.17
N PRO A 134 10.31 -16.44 -13.10
CA PRO A 134 10.92 -17.45 -12.25
C PRO A 134 11.19 -18.75 -13.00
N HIS A 135 12.27 -19.43 -12.64
CA HIS A 135 12.75 -20.63 -13.32
C HIS A 135 11.73 -21.79 -13.37
N ILE A 136 10.97 -22.02 -12.29
CA ILE A 136 9.88 -22.99 -12.23
C ILE A 136 8.69 -22.34 -11.52
N LEU A 137 7.51 -22.41 -12.11
CA LEU A 137 6.26 -21.95 -11.48
C LEU A 137 5.41 -23.15 -11.04
N CYS A 138 4.63 -22.96 -9.97
CA CYS A 138 3.71 -23.96 -9.43
C CYS A 138 2.28 -23.44 -9.55
N TYR A 139 1.42 -24.17 -10.24
CA TYR A 139 0.01 -23.82 -10.48
C TYR A 139 -0.91 -24.82 -9.79
N ALA A 140 -2.08 -24.36 -9.35
CA ALA A 140 -3.19 -25.27 -9.05
C ALA A 140 -3.65 -25.98 -10.33
N THR A 141 -3.91 -27.29 -10.28
CA THR A 141 -4.23 -28.09 -11.48
C THR A 141 -5.41 -27.52 -12.28
N ASP A 142 -6.42 -27.00 -11.60
CA ASP A 142 -7.66 -26.49 -12.21
C ASP A 142 -7.46 -25.22 -13.06
N ASN A 143 -6.34 -24.50 -12.86
CA ASN A 143 -5.98 -23.29 -13.60
C ASN A 143 -5.06 -23.57 -14.81
N LEU A 144 -4.53 -24.79 -14.92
CA LEU A 144 -3.38 -25.08 -15.78
C LEU A 144 -3.67 -24.84 -17.28
N ASP A 145 -4.89 -25.13 -17.72
CA ASP A 145 -5.31 -24.88 -19.11
C ASP A 145 -5.45 -23.38 -19.41
N GLN A 146 -5.83 -22.55 -18.43
CA GLN A 146 -5.91 -21.09 -18.59
C GLN A 146 -4.51 -20.48 -18.76
N VAL A 147 -3.53 -20.96 -17.99
CA VAL A 147 -2.12 -20.55 -18.11
C VAL A 147 -1.53 -20.97 -19.47
N ARG A 148 -1.76 -22.23 -19.89
CA ARG A 148 -1.22 -22.76 -21.15
C ARG A 148 -1.87 -22.18 -22.42
N GLN A 149 -3.08 -21.65 -22.32
CA GLN A 149 -3.76 -20.94 -23.41
C GLN A 149 -3.40 -19.44 -23.47
N ALA A 150 -2.68 -18.91 -22.48
CA ALA A 150 -2.32 -17.49 -22.43
C ALA A 150 -1.27 -17.12 -23.49
N GLY A 151 -1.46 -15.97 -24.15
CA GLY A 151 -0.51 -15.46 -25.12
C GLY A 151 0.84 -15.07 -24.50
N VAL A 152 1.92 -15.21 -25.28
CA VAL A 152 3.28 -14.81 -24.88
C VAL A 152 3.30 -13.33 -24.46
N GLY A 153 3.95 -13.05 -23.32
CA GLY A 153 4.05 -11.68 -22.77
C GLY A 153 2.83 -11.20 -21.98
N SER A 154 1.74 -11.98 -21.89
CA SER A 154 0.54 -11.61 -21.11
C SER A 154 0.77 -11.51 -19.59
N ARG A 155 1.86 -12.11 -19.07
CA ARG A 155 2.23 -12.18 -17.65
C ARG A 155 1.23 -12.93 -16.77
N VAL A 156 0.42 -13.79 -17.38
CA VAL A 156 -0.57 -14.67 -16.74
C VAL A 156 0.10 -15.73 -15.85
N GLU A 157 1.36 -16.10 -16.12
CA GLU A 157 2.17 -16.98 -15.27
C GLU A 157 2.26 -16.46 -13.81
N PHE A 158 2.42 -15.14 -13.63
CA PHE A 158 2.41 -14.51 -12.30
C PHE A 158 0.99 -14.37 -11.71
N GLY A 159 -0.04 -14.34 -12.56
CA GLY A 159 -1.44 -14.25 -12.17
C GLY A 159 -1.98 -15.52 -11.50
N TYR A 160 -1.46 -16.70 -11.87
CA TYR A 160 -1.91 -18.00 -11.36
C TYR A 160 -0.88 -18.76 -10.50
N ALA A 161 0.35 -18.25 -10.35
CA ALA A 161 1.37 -18.86 -9.51
C ALA A 161 0.94 -18.98 -8.04
N GLU A 162 0.95 -20.21 -7.51
CA GLU A 162 0.70 -20.52 -6.09
C GLU A 162 1.99 -20.49 -5.26
N LEU A 163 3.10 -20.91 -5.86
CA LEU A 163 4.48 -20.61 -5.45
C LEU A 163 5.39 -20.62 -6.68
N PHE A 164 6.65 -20.19 -6.55
CA PHE A 164 7.68 -20.43 -7.56
C PHE A 164 9.01 -20.89 -6.95
N ILE A 165 9.88 -21.42 -7.79
CA ILE A 165 11.23 -21.87 -7.46
C ILE A 165 12.23 -21.12 -8.35
N GLU A 166 13.16 -20.40 -7.73
CA GLU A 166 14.35 -19.90 -8.41
C GLU A 166 15.45 -20.97 -8.41
N VAL A 167 16.24 -21.05 -9.48
CA VAL A 167 17.25 -22.09 -9.64
C VAL A 167 18.57 -21.47 -10.12
N ALA A 168 19.62 -21.60 -9.31
CA ALA A 168 21.00 -21.29 -9.68
C ALA A 168 21.82 -22.58 -9.79
N ALA A 169 22.73 -22.62 -10.75
CA ALA A 169 23.51 -23.82 -11.07
C ALA A 169 24.55 -24.20 -9.99
N ASP A 170 24.98 -23.25 -9.16
CA ASP A 170 26.08 -23.41 -8.20
C ASP A 170 25.68 -22.94 -6.78
N PRO A 171 25.94 -23.72 -5.70
CA PRO A 171 25.67 -23.36 -4.30
C PRO A 171 26.24 -22.03 -3.80
N SER A 172 27.22 -21.43 -4.48
CA SER A 172 27.80 -20.12 -4.17
C SER A 172 26.95 -18.92 -4.57
N HIS A 173 25.89 -19.12 -5.37
CA HIS A 173 24.93 -18.06 -5.73
C HIS A 173 23.91 -17.77 -4.61
N ASP A 174 23.86 -18.59 -3.57
CA ASP A 174 23.12 -18.29 -2.35
C ASP A 174 23.73 -17.06 -1.67
N CYS A 175 22.95 -15.99 -1.50
CA CYS A 175 23.41 -14.77 -0.84
C CYS A 175 23.34 -14.83 0.69
N PHE A 176 22.80 -15.90 1.26
CA PHE A 176 22.55 -16.06 2.69
C PHE A 176 23.53 -17.05 3.33
N ALA A 177 23.98 -16.73 4.54
CA ALA A 177 24.89 -17.55 5.33
C ALA A 177 24.14 -18.21 6.49
N ASP A 178 24.51 -19.44 6.85
CA ASP A 178 23.91 -20.20 7.95
C ASP A 178 24.90 -20.37 9.12
N PRO A 179 24.47 -20.13 10.38
CA PRO A 179 25.29 -20.46 11.55
C PRO A 179 25.49 -21.98 11.63
N LEU A 180 26.51 -22.41 12.39
CA LEU A 180 26.74 -23.84 12.60
C LEU A 180 25.57 -24.43 13.41
N ALA A 181 25.16 -25.66 13.08
CA ALA A 181 24.11 -26.38 13.82
C ALA A 181 24.46 -26.66 15.30
N SER A 182 25.72 -26.40 15.70
CA SER A 182 26.23 -26.47 17.07
C SER A 182 26.43 -25.10 17.74
N SER A 183 26.06 -23.99 17.09
CA SER A 183 26.11 -22.66 17.68
C SER A 183 25.01 -22.49 18.74
N ASP A 184 25.38 -21.92 19.89
CA ASP A 184 24.44 -21.47 20.92
C ASP A 184 23.71 -20.16 20.52
N ASP A 185 22.73 -19.75 21.34
CA ASP A 185 21.91 -18.57 21.10
C ASP A 185 22.75 -17.28 20.94
N ASP A 186 23.85 -17.13 21.68
CA ASP A 186 24.70 -15.93 21.65
C ASP A 186 25.56 -15.89 20.36
N LEU A 187 26.12 -17.03 19.95
CA LEU A 187 26.81 -17.18 18.67
C LEU A 187 25.86 -17.04 17.47
N ARG A 188 24.60 -17.48 17.58
CA ARG A 188 23.59 -17.25 16.54
C ARG A 188 23.20 -15.77 16.45
N ALA A 189 22.94 -15.11 17.57
CA ALA A 189 22.54 -13.70 17.58
C ALA A 189 23.60 -12.78 16.92
N THR A 190 24.89 -13.08 17.13
CA THR A 190 26.03 -12.33 16.58
C THR A 190 26.40 -12.70 15.13
N TYR A 191 25.87 -13.80 14.60
CA TYR A 191 26.11 -14.24 13.22
C TYR A 191 25.46 -13.27 12.21
N ASP A 192 26.10 -13.03 11.06
CA ASP A 192 25.54 -12.19 9.99
C ASP A 192 25.11 -13.02 8.78
N LEU A 193 23.79 -13.08 8.62
CA LEU A 193 23.04 -13.69 7.53
C LEU A 193 23.53 -13.27 6.12
N TRP A 194 24.19 -12.11 5.96
CA TRP A 194 24.62 -11.57 4.67
C TRP A 194 26.14 -11.72 4.38
N THR A 195 26.86 -12.60 5.10
CA THR A 195 28.33 -12.69 5.09
C THR A 195 28.98 -13.44 3.94
N ARG A 196 28.25 -14.21 3.12
CA ARG A 196 28.88 -15.01 2.06
C ARG A 196 29.73 -14.13 1.12
N PRO A 197 31.00 -14.52 0.83
CA PRO A 197 31.86 -13.77 -0.09
C PRO A 197 31.19 -13.59 -1.46
N GLN A 198 31.40 -12.42 -2.06
CA GLN A 198 30.93 -12.17 -3.43
C GLN A 198 31.83 -12.94 -4.41
N ALA A 199 31.22 -13.64 -5.36
CA ALA A 199 31.96 -14.23 -6.47
C ALA A 199 32.63 -13.13 -7.31
N HIS A 200 33.92 -13.24 -7.59
CA HIS A 200 34.65 -12.32 -8.45
C HIS A 200 34.53 -12.78 -9.92
N GLY A 201 33.82 -12.01 -10.74
CA GLY A 201 33.65 -12.23 -12.19
C GLY A 201 32.51 -11.37 -12.75
N ASP A 202 32.26 -11.48 -14.07
CA ASP A 202 31.17 -10.75 -14.77
C ASP A 202 29.76 -11.32 -14.54
N ALA A 203 29.63 -12.40 -13.75
CA ALA A 203 28.34 -13.03 -13.47
C ALA A 203 27.42 -12.18 -12.58
N THR A 204 26.10 -12.35 -12.75
CA THR A 204 25.07 -11.71 -11.91
C THR A 204 25.32 -11.99 -10.44
N SER A 205 25.56 -10.94 -9.65
CA SER A 205 25.93 -11.11 -8.24
C SER A 205 24.81 -11.78 -7.42
N PRO A 206 25.11 -12.54 -6.34
CA PRO A 206 24.09 -13.17 -5.49
C PRO A 206 23.04 -12.19 -4.95
N ARG A 207 23.42 -10.93 -4.70
CA ARG A 207 22.50 -9.86 -4.27
C ARG A 207 21.60 -9.38 -5.42
N GLU A 208 22.10 -9.35 -6.64
CA GLU A 208 21.33 -8.99 -7.83
C GLU A 208 20.33 -10.09 -8.20
N ALA A 209 20.71 -11.37 -8.06
CA ALA A 209 19.80 -12.51 -8.19
C ALA A 209 18.67 -12.48 -7.13
N PHE A 210 18.98 -12.22 -5.86
CA PHE A 210 17.96 -11.98 -4.84
C PHE A 210 17.08 -10.75 -5.16
N GLY A 211 17.64 -9.71 -5.77
CA GLY A 211 16.92 -8.55 -6.27
C GLY A 211 15.88 -8.88 -7.36
N GLN A 212 16.20 -9.83 -8.24
CA GLN A 212 15.28 -10.38 -9.26
C GLN A 212 14.19 -11.23 -8.59
N HIS A 213 14.56 -12.10 -7.65
CA HIS A 213 13.61 -12.91 -6.85
C HIS A 213 12.55 -12.00 -6.20
N VAL A 214 12.97 -10.90 -5.58
CA VAL A 214 12.06 -9.88 -5.00
C VAL A 214 11.18 -9.20 -6.06
N ALA A 215 11.68 -8.97 -7.28
CA ALA A 215 10.88 -8.42 -8.38
C ALA A 215 9.77 -9.41 -8.82
N HIS A 216 10.08 -10.70 -8.92
CA HIS A 216 9.12 -11.73 -9.24
C HIS A 216 8.02 -11.87 -8.17
N VAL A 217 8.36 -11.80 -6.87
CA VAL A 217 7.35 -11.75 -5.80
C VAL A 217 6.51 -10.47 -5.87
N ALA A 218 7.12 -9.32 -6.18
CA ALA A 218 6.39 -8.07 -6.33
C ALA A 218 5.35 -8.13 -7.47
N GLU A 219 5.64 -8.83 -8.56
CA GLU A 219 4.69 -9.02 -9.68
C GLU A 219 3.54 -9.97 -9.31
N VAL A 220 3.79 -11.05 -8.55
CA VAL A 220 2.71 -11.87 -7.96
C VAL A 220 1.80 -11.01 -7.07
N PHE A 221 2.37 -10.17 -6.19
CA PHE A 221 1.60 -9.24 -5.35
C PHE A 221 0.94 -8.09 -6.13
N ALA A 222 1.26 -7.90 -7.42
CA ALA A 222 0.58 -6.99 -8.33
C ALA A 222 -0.56 -7.68 -9.12
N ARG A 223 -0.46 -8.98 -9.35
CA ARG A 223 -1.45 -9.79 -10.11
C ARG A 223 -2.36 -10.68 -9.27
N GLN A 224 -2.19 -10.68 -7.95
CA GLN A 224 -3.03 -11.44 -7.04
C GLN A 224 -3.31 -10.62 -5.77
N HIS A 225 -4.47 -10.84 -5.13
CA HIS A 225 -4.76 -10.29 -3.80
C HIS A 225 -4.11 -11.19 -2.74
N ARG A 226 -2.81 -10.96 -2.49
CA ARG A 226 -2.01 -11.72 -1.51
C ARG A 226 -1.77 -10.93 -0.23
N ILE A 227 -1.98 -11.60 0.91
CA ILE A 227 -1.55 -11.16 2.24
C ILE A 227 -0.12 -11.64 2.54
N SER A 228 0.26 -12.80 2.01
CA SER A 228 1.61 -13.35 2.06
C SER A 228 1.86 -14.28 0.87
N PHE A 229 3.11 -14.67 0.63
CA PHE A 229 3.47 -15.59 -0.45
C PHE A 229 4.63 -16.50 -0.04
N TYR A 230 4.78 -17.64 -0.71
CA TYR A 230 5.90 -18.57 -0.50
C TYR A 230 6.69 -18.76 -1.80
N SER A 231 7.99 -18.93 -1.67
CA SER A 231 8.84 -19.35 -2.80
C SER A 231 10.02 -20.18 -2.29
N ILE A 232 10.67 -20.87 -3.20
CA ILE A 232 11.87 -21.66 -2.93
C ILE A 232 13.02 -21.06 -3.76
N ALA A 233 14.25 -21.13 -3.27
CA ALA A 233 15.44 -20.98 -4.11
C ALA A 233 16.30 -22.24 -3.99
N ILE A 234 16.79 -22.73 -5.12
CA ILE A 234 17.68 -23.89 -5.25
C ILE A 234 19.03 -23.41 -5.77
N PHE A 235 20.11 -23.75 -5.08
CA PHE A 235 21.48 -23.40 -5.42
C PHE A 235 22.28 -24.71 -5.54
N GLY A 236 22.42 -25.24 -6.76
CA GLY A 236 22.86 -26.61 -6.98
C GLY A 236 21.86 -27.63 -6.40
N SER A 237 22.25 -28.36 -5.36
CA SER A 237 21.36 -29.25 -4.59
C SER A 237 20.81 -28.65 -3.29
N PHE A 238 21.25 -27.45 -2.90
CA PHE A 238 20.84 -26.81 -1.65
C PHE A 238 19.56 -25.99 -1.84
N ALA A 239 18.62 -26.10 -0.91
CA ALA A 239 17.34 -25.40 -0.95
C ALA A 239 17.18 -24.44 0.23
N ARG A 240 16.56 -23.29 -0.04
CA ARG A 240 15.98 -22.38 0.97
C ARG A 240 14.51 -22.13 0.68
N ILE A 241 13.73 -21.95 1.73
CA ILE A 241 12.32 -21.58 1.63
C ILE A 241 12.15 -20.16 2.17
N PHE A 242 11.28 -19.40 1.51
CA PHE A 242 11.01 -18.00 1.82
C PHE A 242 9.52 -17.82 2.08
N ARG A 243 9.17 -16.97 3.06
CA ARG A 243 7.82 -16.42 3.20
C ARG A 243 7.87 -14.90 3.20
N TRP A 244 7.03 -14.30 2.36
CA TRP A 244 7.02 -12.87 2.06
C TRP A 244 5.76 -12.18 2.58
N GLU A 245 5.90 -10.96 3.08
CA GLU A 245 4.80 -10.07 3.49
C GLU A 245 5.10 -8.61 3.13
N ARG A 246 4.10 -7.72 3.23
CA ARG A 246 4.26 -6.27 3.02
C ARG A 246 5.24 -5.59 4.01
N SER A 247 5.68 -6.27 5.06
CA SER A 247 6.72 -5.79 5.99
C SER A 247 8.13 -6.33 5.72
N GLY A 248 8.30 -7.39 4.91
CA GLY A 248 9.60 -8.05 4.76
C GLY A 248 9.53 -9.52 4.37
N CYS A 249 10.58 -10.27 4.74
CA CYS A 249 10.77 -11.68 4.40
C CYS A 249 11.24 -12.49 5.63
N VAL A 250 10.90 -13.78 5.68
CA VAL A 250 11.57 -14.80 6.49
C VAL A 250 12.19 -15.83 5.56
N VAL A 251 13.48 -16.12 5.75
CA VAL A 251 14.23 -17.15 5.00
C VAL A 251 14.65 -18.28 5.93
N THR A 252 14.58 -19.53 5.46
CA THR A 252 15.03 -20.70 6.23
C THR A 252 16.54 -20.91 6.17
N GLU A 253 17.04 -21.72 7.11
CA GLU A 253 18.31 -22.44 6.95
C GLU A 253 18.35 -23.24 5.64
N SER A 254 19.54 -23.41 5.07
CA SER A 254 19.76 -24.16 3.84
C SER A 254 19.87 -25.67 4.09
N PHE A 255 19.39 -26.48 3.16
CA PHE A 255 19.44 -27.94 3.27
C PHE A 255 19.64 -28.61 1.90
N ASP A 256 20.46 -29.67 1.83
CA ASP A 256 20.64 -30.45 0.61
C ASP A 256 19.42 -31.38 0.38
N ILE A 257 18.76 -31.24 -0.78
CA ILE A 257 17.55 -32.00 -1.10
C ILE A 257 17.81 -33.46 -1.48
N ARG A 258 19.07 -33.83 -1.76
CA ARG A 258 19.50 -35.20 -2.05
C ARG A 258 19.76 -35.98 -0.76
N GLU A 259 20.31 -35.30 0.26
CA GLU A 259 20.58 -35.87 1.59
C GLU A 259 19.34 -35.85 2.50
N HIS A 260 18.55 -34.77 2.45
CA HIS A 260 17.34 -34.59 3.25
C HIS A 260 16.07 -34.37 2.40
N PRO A 261 15.76 -35.28 1.44
CA PRO A 261 14.62 -35.14 0.53
C PRO A 261 13.27 -35.11 1.24
N ASN A 262 13.20 -35.61 2.48
CA ASN A 262 12.01 -35.57 3.33
C ASN A 262 11.60 -34.14 3.68
N LEU A 263 12.54 -33.19 3.79
CA LEU A 263 12.24 -31.81 4.21
C LEU A 263 11.45 -31.06 3.14
N LEU A 264 11.92 -31.07 1.89
CA LEU A 264 11.19 -30.50 0.76
C LEU A 264 9.87 -31.24 0.48
N CYS A 265 9.83 -32.57 0.67
CA CYS A 265 8.58 -33.33 0.55
C CYS A 265 7.56 -32.99 1.64
N ASP A 266 7.97 -32.77 2.90
CA ASP A 266 7.08 -32.37 4.00
C ASP A 266 6.55 -30.94 3.78
N PHE A 267 7.41 -30.00 3.37
CA PHE A 267 6.98 -28.64 3.01
C PHE A 267 5.91 -28.65 1.91
N LEU A 268 6.18 -29.31 0.78
CA LEU A 268 5.25 -29.36 -0.36
C LEU A 268 3.95 -30.10 -0.02
N TRP A 269 4.05 -31.17 0.77
CA TRP A 269 2.88 -31.85 1.30
C TRP A 269 2.03 -30.87 2.10
N ARG A 270 2.58 -30.23 3.14
CA ARG A 270 1.82 -29.27 3.97
C ARG A 270 1.25 -28.12 3.16
N PHE A 271 2.04 -27.51 2.27
CA PHE A 271 1.62 -26.42 1.39
C PHE A 271 0.37 -26.78 0.58
N SER A 272 0.29 -28.01 0.08
CA SER A 272 -0.90 -28.50 -0.63
C SER A 272 -2.13 -28.68 0.27
N GLN A 273 -1.93 -29.09 1.53
CA GLN A 273 -3.03 -29.44 2.44
C GLN A 273 -3.57 -28.25 3.26
N VAL A 274 -2.83 -27.15 3.39
CA VAL A 274 -3.31 -25.95 4.12
C VAL A 274 -4.39 -25.16 3.34
N PRO A 275 -5.26 -24.39 4.02
CA PRO A 275 -6.23 -23.50 3.35
C PRO A 275 -5.57 -22.38 2.53
N HIS A 276 -6.29 -21.83 1.54
CA HIS A 276 -5.84 -20.73 0.68
C HIS A 276 -5.37 -19.49 1.46
N ALA A 277 -6.04 -19.16 2.58
CA ALA A 277 -5.61 -18.10 3.50
C ALA A 277 -4.19 -18.33 4.07
N ILE A 278 -3.82 -19.58 4.33
CA ILE A 278 -2.49 -19.97 4.86
C ILE A 278 -1.44 -20.04 3.75
N ARG A 279 -1.85 -20.32 2.50
CA ARG A 279 -1.06 -20.02 1.28
C ARG A 279 -0.99 -18.51 0.96
N GLY A 280 -1.71 -17.69 1.71
CA GLY A 280 -1.61 -16.22 1.68
C GLY A 280 -2.52 -15.51 0.69
N HIS A 281 -3.60 -16.13 0.22
CA HIS A 281 -4.70 -15.42 -0.46
C HIS A 281 -5.50 -14.54 0.51
N ASP A 282 -5.98 -13.39 0.04
CA ASP A 282 -6.98 -12.59 0.72
C ASP A 282 -8.38 -13.15 0.48
N MET A 283 -8.99 -13.70 1.53
CA MET A 283 -10.31 -14.36 1.46
C MET A 283 -11.50 -13.38 1.48
N SER A 284 -11.26 -12.07 1.30
CA SER A 284 -12.29 -11.02 1.25
C SER A 284 -12.57 -10.49 -0.16
N VAL A 285 -11.86 -11.02 -1.17
CA VAL A 285 -12.04 -10.72 -2.60
C VAL A 285 -12.40 -12.02 -3.32
N GLU A 286 -13.39 -12.00 -4.22
CA GLU A 286 -13.78 -13.15 -5.04
C GLU A 286 -13.97 -12.74 -6.51
N ALA A 287 -14.16 -13.70 -7.42
CA ALA A 287 -14.59 -13.39 -8.78
C ALA A 287 -16.00 -12.78 -8.79
N ALA A 288 -16.22 -11.75 -9.59
CA ALA A 288 -17.55 -11.18 -9.78
C ALA A 288 -18.44 -12.13 -10.61
N ARG A 289 -19.76 -12.02 -10.44
CA ARG A 289 -20.73 -12.76 -11.27
C ARG A 289 -20.79 -12.13 -12.68
N PRO A 290 -21.15 -12.88 -13.74
CA PRO A 290 -21.28 -12.33 -15.09
C PRO A 290 -22.26 -11.14 -15.19
N GLU A 291 -23.32 -11.14 -14.37
CA GLU A 291 -24.28 -10.04 -14.24
C GLU A 291 -23.67 -8.79 -13.57
N GLU A 292 -22.78 -9.00 -12.59
CA GLU A 292 -22.02 -7.93 -11.92
C GLU A 292 -20.96 -7.34 -12.86
N GLU A 293 -20.29 -8.15 -13.69
CA GLU A 293 -19.37 -7.69 -14.74
C GLU A 293 -20.08 -6.86 -15.82
N GLY A 294 -21.22 -7.33 -16.33
CA GLY A 294 -22.01 -6.57 -17.30
C GLY A 294 -22.43 -5.20 -16.77
N THR A 295 -22.94 -5.17 -15.53
CA THR A 295 -23.35 -3.93 -14.86
C THR A 295 -22.15 -3.02 -14.59
N PHE A 296 -21.02 -3.56 -14.12
CA PHE A 296 -19.78 -2.81 -13.90
C PHE A 296 -19.28 -2.15 -15.18
N ARG A 297 -19.16 -2.92 -16.28
CA ARG A 297 -18.74 -2.41 -17.59
C ARG A 297 -19.61 -1.23 -18.02
N ASP A 298 -20.94 -1.40 -18.01
CA ASP A 298 -21.85 -0.41 -18.58
C ASP A 298 -21.87 0.89 -17.75
N VAL A 299 -21.79 0.78 -16.42
CA VAL A 299 -21.70 1.94 -15.51
C VAL A 299 -20.33 2.63 -15.60
N ILE A 300 -19.22 1.89 -15.71
CA ILE A 300 -17.87 2.47 -15.89
C ILE A 300 -17.77 3.18 -17.25
N THR A 301 -18.26 2.58 -18.33
CA THR A 301 -18.29 3.22 -19.66
C THR A 301 -19.07 4.53 -19.64
N ALA A 302 -20.25 4.55 -19.00
CA ALA A 302 -21.03 5.78 -18.83
C ALA A 302 -20.28 6.86 -18.01
N HIS A 303 -19.56 6.46 -16.95
CA HIS A 303 -18.78 7.39 -16.12
C HIS A 303 -17.54 7.92 -16.83
N VAL A 304 -16.80 7.08 -17.58
CA VAL A 304 -15.68 7.53 -18.44
C VAL A 304 -16.16 8.53 -19.47
N GLN A 305 -17.26 8.24 -20.17
CA GLN A 305 -17.85 9.16 -21.16
C GLN A 305 -18.24 10.48 -20.51
N PHE A 306 -18.92 10.45 -19.36
CA PHE A 306 -19.31 11.66 -18.65
C PHE A 306 -18.09 12.49 -18.22
N GLN A 307 -17.06 11.86 -17.64
CA GLN A 307 -15.87 12.55 -17.11
C GLN A 307 -14.96 13.14 -18.19
N LEU A 308 -14.82 12.50 -19.36
CA LEU A 308 -13.87 12.90 -20.41
C LEU A 308 -14.50 13.49 -21.68
N ASP A 309 -15.81 13.32 -21.92
CA ASP A 309 -16.52 13.86 -23.10
C ASP A 309 -15.97 13.39 -24.47
N LEU A 310 -15.60 12.11 -24.55
CA LEU A 310 -14.89 11.53 -25.71
C LEU A 310 -15.79 11.25 -26.91
N HIS A 311 -15.17 11.11 -28.08
CA HIS A 311 -15.78 10.43 -29.22
C HIS A 311 -15.83 8.91 -28.96
N PRO A 312 -16.81 8.13 -29.47
CA PRO A 312 -16.93 6.71 -29.18
C PRO A 312 -15.68 5.86 -29.49
N GLU A 313 -14.90 6.24 -30.49
CA GLU A 313 -13.65 5.57 -30.86
C GLU A 313 -12.55 5.68 -29.78
N ASP A 314 -12.50 6.81 -29.05
CA ASP A 314 -11.59 7.01 -27.93
C ASP A 314 -12.18 6.49 -26.60
N LEU A 315 -13.50 6.39 -26.47
CA LEU A 315 -14.17 5.86 -25.28
C LEU A 315 -13.75 4.42 -24.98
N ASP A 316 -13.82 3.52 -25.98
CA ASP A 316 -13.39 2.12 -25.85
C ASP A 316 -11.92 1.97 -25.47
N LYS A 317 -11.09 2.95 -25.84
CA LYS A 317 -9.68 3.04 -25.47
C LYS A 317 -9.53 3.51 -24.02
N ALA A 318 -10.24 4.55 -23.60
CA ALA A 318 -10.21 5.08 -22.24
C ALA A 318 -10.79 4.11 -21.19
N VAL A 319 -11.82 3.33 -21.53
CA VAL A 319 -12.44 2.33 -20.64
C VAL A 319 -11.46 1.22 -20.23
N LYS A 320 -10.49 0.86 -21.10
CA LYS A 320 -9.46 -0.16 -20.81
C LYS A 320 -8.54 0.20 -19.64
N ALA A 321 -8.48 1.47 -19.24
CA ALA A 321 -7.77 1.90 -18.03
C ALA A 321 -8.42 1.38 -16.72
N HIS A 322 -9.73 1.08 -16.77
CA HIS A 322 -10.56 0.75 -15.59
C HIS A 322 -11.21 -0.63 -15.67
N TYR A 323 -11.35 -1.19 -16.87
CA TYR A 323 -12.02 -2.48 -17.13
C TYR A 323 -11.17 -3.38 -18.03
N GLU A 324 -11.10 -4.66 -17.67
CA GLU A 324 -10.64 -5.75 -18.52
C GLU A 324 -11.70 -6.87 -18.52
N PRO A 325 -12.21 -7.30 -19.70
CA PRO A 325 -13.15 -8.41 -19.81
C PRO A 325 -12.66 -9.70 -19.14
N GLY A 326 -13.54 -10.38 -18.42
CA GLY A 326 -13.27 -11.63 -17.69
C GLY A 326 -12.37 -11.49 -16.46
N ARG A 327 -11.85 -10.28 -16.17
CA ARG A 327 -11.04 -9.97 -14.98
C ARG A 327 -11.76 -8.96 -14.09
N VAL A 328 -12.90 -9.38 -13.55
CA VAL A 328 -13.75 -8.57 -12.67
C VAL A 328 -13.97 -9.29 -11.35
N PHE A 329 -13.87 -8.54 -10.24
CA PHE A 329 -13.78 -9.07 -8.88
C PHE A 329 -14.73 -8.33 -7.94
N ALA A 330 -15.28 -9.05 -6.96
CA ALA A 330 -16.06 -8.47 -5.89
C ALA A 330 -15.22 -8.35 -4.62
N VAL A 331 -15.03 -7.13 -4.15
CA VAL A 331 -14.27 -6.76 -2.95
C VAL A 331 -15.23 -6.46 -1.81
N HIS A 332 -15.07 -7.16 -0.69
CA HIS A 332 -15.88 -6.91 0.51
C HIS A 332 -15.16 -5.93 1.45
N VAL A 333 -15.93 -5.02 2.07
CA VAL A 333 -15.44 -4.06 3.05
C VAL A 333 -16.36 -4.03 4.28
N ILE A 334 -15.80 -4.41 5.42
CA ILE A 334 -16.43 -4.32 6.74
C ILE A 334 -16.10 -2.94 7.32
N PRO A 335 -17.05 -2.21 7.94
CA PRO A 335 -16.77 -0.88 8.48
C PRO A 335 -16.04 -0.96 9.83
N GLN A 336 -15.17 0.01 10.10
CA GLN A 336 -14.36 0.07 11.31
C GLN A 336 -15.17 0.08 12.63
N HIS A 337 -16.37 0.68 12.61
CA HIS A 337 -17.11 1.05 13.83
C HIS A 337 -18.44 0.32 14.04
N PHE A 338 -18.75 -0.71 13.23
CA PHE A 338 -19.98 -1.50 13.39
C PHE A 338 -19.63 -3.00 13.53
N SER A 339 -20.61 -3.80 13.97
CA SER A 339 -20.50 -5.26 13.97
C SER A 339 -20.46 -5.82 12.54
N SER A 340 -19.93 -7.03 12.39
CA SER A 340 -19.91 -7.79 11.14
C SER A 340 -21.29 -8.37 10.76
N HIS A 341 -22.36 -7.59 10.95
CA HIS A 341 -23.69 -7.92 10.45
C HIS A 341 -23.63 -7.95 8.91
N PRO A 342 -24.23 -8.93 8.21
CA PRO A 342 -24.19 -8.99 6.74
C PRO A 342 -24.61 -7.70 6.04
N GLU A 343 -25.60 -6.98 6.59
CA GLU A 343 -26.08 -5.67 6.09
C GLU A 343 -25.01 -4.56 6.17
N ASN A 344 -24.02 -4.69 7.05
CA ASN A 344 -22.87 -3.78 7.15
C ASN A 344 -21.74 -4.17 6.19
N ILE A 345 -21.79 -5.32 5.51
CA ILE A 345 -20.71 -5.76 4.64
C ILE A 345 -21.00 -5.26 3.23
N ARG A 346 -20.43 -4.11 2.88
CA ARG A 346 -20.54 -3.58 1.51
C ARG A 346 -19.70 -4.41 0.54
N ARG A 347 -20.27 -4.64 -0.64
CA ARG A 347 -19.66 -5.33 -1.78
C ARG A 347 -19.41 -4.30 -2.88
N PHE A 348 -18.20 -4.27 -3.40
CA PHE A 348 -17.78 -3.35 -4.45
C PHE A 348 -17.22 -4.15 -5.63
N ILE A 349 -17.71 -3.91 -6.83
CA ILE A 349 -17.20 -4.59 -8.04
C ILE A 349 -16.07 -3.76 -8.63
N VAL A 350 -14.94 -4.39 -8.94
CA VAL A 350 -13.72 -3.76 -9.48
C VAL A 350 -13.15 -4.59 -10.62
N SER A 351 -12.35 -3.97 -11.50
CA SER A 351 -11.61 -4.69 -12.53
C SER A 351 -10.16 -4.20 -12.59
N ARG A 352 -9.83 -3.22 -13.45
CA ARG A 352 -8.46 -2.70 -13.55
C ARG A 352 -8.21 -1.62 -12.49
N PRO A 353 -7.13 -1.74 -11.68
CA PRO A 353 -6.72 -0.69 -10.78
C PRO A 353 -6.07 0.46 -11.57
N VAL A 354 -6.37 1.70 -11.19
CA VAL A 354 -5.68 2.91 -11.66
C VAL A 354 -4.30 3.10 -10.99
N VAL A 355 -4.08 2.49 -9.82
CA VAL A 355 -2.79 2.47 -9.11
C VAL A 355 -2.47 1.04 -8.69
N SER A 356 -1.25 0.56 -8.97
CA SER A 356 -0.78 -0.78 -8.60
C SER A 356 0.55 -0.71 -7.83
N PRO A 357 0.80 -1.62 -6.87
CA PRO A 357 1.99 -1.58 -6.02
C PRO A 357 3.26 -1.74 -6.85
N SER A 358 4.18 -0.77 -6.75
CA SER A 358 5.48 -0.76 -7.45
C SER A 358 6.60 -1.48 -6.68
N SER A 359 6.36 -1.85 -5.43
CA SER A 359 7.29 -2.61 -4.58
C SER A 359 6.55 -3.68 -3.78
N LEU A 360 7.29 -4.71 -3.36
CA LEU A 360 6.78 -5.75 -2.46
C LEU A 360 6.43 -5.17 -1.08
N ILE A 361 7.32 -4.35 -0.51
CA ILE A 361 7.24 -3.81 0.84
C ILE A 361 6.57 -2.43 0.90
N GLY A 362 5.95 -2.11 2.05
CA GLY A 362 5.36 -0.80 2.33
C GLY A 362 3.83 -0.81 2.33
N ARG A 363 3.20 0.26 1.84
CA ARG A 363 1.74 0.40 1.77
C ARG A 363 1.09 -0.64 0.85
N GLY A 364 1.78 -1.12 -0.18
CA GLY A 364 1.26 -2.12 -1.12
C GLY A 364 0.03 -1.65 -1.91
N THR A 365 -0.20 -0.33 -1.98
CA THR A 365 -1.47 0.30 -2.37
C THR A 365 -1.97 -0.16 -3.74
N ARG A 366 -3.24 -0.56 -3.80
CA ARG A 366 -4.03 -0.64 -5.03
C ARG A 366 -5.14 0.42 -4.97
N GLY A 367 -5.44 1.06 -6.08
CA GLY A 367 -6.54 2.03 -6.21
C GLY A 367 -7.43 1.65 -7.40
N TYR A 368 -8.74 1.61 -7.20
CA TYR A 368 -9.71 1.16 -8.20
C TYR A 368 -10.84 2.17 -8.38
N TRP A 369 -11.32 2.34 -9.61
CA TRP A 369 -12.71 2.72 -9.82
C TRP A 369 -13.59 1.48 -9.56
N ALA A 370 -14.65 1.65 -8.78
CA ALA A 370 -15.45 0.56 -8.25
C ALA A 370 -16.95 0.86 -8.33
N LEU A 371 -17.79 -0.15 -8.55
CA LEU A 371 -19.24 -0.05 -8.46
C LEU A 371 -19.70 -0.44 -7.05
N ASP A 372 -20.34 0.47 -6.31
CA ASP A 372 -21.04 0.13 -5.06
C ASP A 372 -22.37 -0.57 -5.41
N THR A 373 -22.49 -1.86 -5.09
CA THR A 373 -23.68 -2.66 -5.44
C THR A 373 -24.94 -2.24 -4.68
N SER A 374 -24.83 -1.40 -3.65
CA SER A 374 -25.97 -0.88 -2.87
C SER A 374 -26.53 0.44 -3.40
N THR A 375 -25.77 1.19 -4.20
CA THR A 375 -26.20 2.49 -4.74
C THR A 375 -26.19 2.58 -6.27
N GLY A 376 -25.49 1.66 -6.95
CA GLY A 376 -25.30 1.71 -8.40
C GLY A 376 -24.31 2.78 -8.87
N GLN A 377 -23.57 3.41 -7.95
CA GLN A 377 -22.66 4.53 -8.25
C GLN A 377 -21.21 4.07 -8.41
N VAL A 378 -20.45 4.78 -9.25
CA VAL A 378 -18.99 4.66 -9.27
C VAL A 378 -18.40 5.39 -8.08
N VAL A 379 -17.54 4.68 -7.34
CA VAL A 379 -16.79 5.15 -6.17
C VAL A 379 -15.31 4.80 -6.36
N PHE A 380 -14.42 5.38 -5.56
CA PHE A 380 -13.00 5.03 -5.56
C PHE A 380 -12.67 4.15 -4.35
N LEU A 381 -12.02 3.01 -4.58
CA LEU A 381 -11.61 2.05 -3.55
C LEU A 381 -10.08 1.99 -3.45
N LYS A 382 -9.54 2.34 -2.28
CA LYS A 382 -8.13 2.26 -1.88
C LYS A 382 -7.92 1.04 -0.98
N ASP A 383 -7.08 0.12 -1.41
CA ASP A 383 -6.71 -1.15 -0.74
C ASP A 383 -5.24 -1.03 -0.31
N THR A 384 -4.95 -1.04 1.01
CA THR A 384 -3.65 -0.57 1.54
C THR A 384 -3.25 -1.19 2.88
N TRP A 385 -1.95 -1.23 3.15
CA TRP A 385 -1.33 -1.77 4.36
C TRP A 385 -0.82 -0.65 5.27
N ARG A 386 -1.74 -0.07 6.03
CA ARG A 386 -1.48 0.98 7.03
C ARG A 386 -0.56 0.48 8.15
N PHE A 387 0.09 1.40 8.87
CA PHE A 387 0.72 1.04 10.14
C PHE A 387 -0.34 0.67 11.18
N MET A 388 -0.10 -0.38 11.97
CA MET A 388 -1.08 -0.87 12.95
C MET A 388 -1.34 0.17 14.06
N LYS A 389 -0.28 0.81 14.59
CA LYS A 389 -0.33 1.85 15.65
C LYS A 389 -0.51 3.28 15.10
N SER A 390 -1.41 3.50 14.13
CA SER A 390 -1.75 4.88 13.70
C SER A 390 -2.62 5.57 14.76
N GLU A 391 -2.36 6.83 15.08
CA GLU A 391 -3.17 7.61 16.05
C GLU A 391 -4.56 8.00 15.49
N GLU A 392 -4.62 8.31 14.19
CA GLU A 392 -5.84 8.57 13.44
C GLU A 392 -5.89 7.63 12.21
N LEU A 393 -7.07 7.15 11.83
CA LEU A 393 -7.28 6.41 10.58
C LEU A 393 -7.68 7.38 9.46
N GLU A 394 -7.24 7.13 8.22
CA GLU A 394 -7.51 8.02 7.09
C GLU A 394 -9.02 8.25 6.87
N GLY A 395 -9.83 7.19 6.91
CA GLY A 395 -11.29 7.31 6.79
C GLY A 395 -11.97 8.03 7.96
N ASP A 396 -11.41 7.98 9.17
CA ASP A 396 -11.91 8.74 10.31
C ASP A 396 -11.52 10.22 10.22
N THR A 397 -10.32 10.51 9.73
CA THR A 397 -9.88 11.86 9.38
C THR A 397 -10.77 12.45 8.29
N ILE A 398 -11.00 11.74 7.18
CA ILE A 398 -11.86 12.21 6.08
C ILE A 398 -13.29 12.45 6.57
N ARG A 399 -13.91 11.48 7.28
CA ARG A 399 -15.27 11.69 7.84
C ARG A 399 -15.31 12.96 8.66
N ARG A 400 -14.37 13.14 9.58
CA ARG A 400 -14.36 14.28 10.49
C ARG A 400 -14.09 15.62 9.79
N LEU A 401 -13.31 15.66 8.71
CA LEU A 401 -13.16 16.86 7.90
C LEU A 401 -14.48 17.19 7.15
N VAL A 402 -15.19 16.18 6.64
CA VAL A 402 -16.52 16.33 6.03
C VAL A 402 -17.57 16.78 7.06
N ASP A 403 -17.59 16.22 8.27
CA ASP A 403 -18.47 16.62 9.37
C ASP A 403 -18.23 18.09 9.80
N LEU A 404 -16.99 18.57 9.68
CA LEU A 404 -16.60 19.96 9.90
C LEU A 404 -16.88 20.87 8.69
N GLY A 405 -17.43 20.31 7.60
CA GLY A 405 -17.74 21.04 6.36
C GLY A 405 -16.52 21.52 5.59
N VAL A 406 -15.39 20.83 5.66
CA VAL A 406 -14.20 21.09 4.81
C VAL A 406 -14.58 20.81 3.35
N ARG A 407 -14.37 21.81 2.49
CA ARG A 407 -14.71 21.73 1.06
C ARG A 407 -13.57 21.09 0.24
N GLN A 408 -13.84 20.74 -1.01
CA GLN A 408 -12.85 20.23 -1.99
C GLN A 408 -12.08 18.97 -1.53
N ILE A 409 -12.72 18.13 -0.70
CA ILE A 409 -12.26 16.79 -0.32
C ILE A 409 -13.34 15.75 -0.69
N PRO A 410 -12.97 14.48 -0.95
CA PRO A 410 -13.95 13.41 -1.14
C PRO A 410 -14.79 13.18 0.11
N SER A 411 -16.07 12.84 -0.09
CA SER A 411 -16.88 12.26 0.98
C SER A 411 -16.49 10.80 1.21
N LEU A 412 -16.37 10.41 2.48
CA LEU A 412 -16.24 9.01 2.87
C LEU A 412 -17.51 8.25 2.47
N VAL A 413 -17.35 7.15 1.73
CA VAL A 413 -18.43 6.17 1.51
C VAL A 413 -18.36 5.08 2.57
N TRP A 414 -17.20 4.42 2.75
CA TRP A 414 -17.01 3.31 3.68
C TRP A 414 -15.52 3.13 4.03
N HIS A 415 -15.17 2.60 5.20
CA HIS A 415 -13.78 2.19 5.50
C HIS A 415 -13.68 1.20 6.65
N GLY A 416 -12.64 0.37 6.64
CA GLY A 416 -12.29 -0.47 7.78
C GLY A 416 -11.12 -1.43 7.56
N ASP A 417 -10.64 -2.00 8.66
CA ASP A 417 -9.66 -3.09 8.69
C ASP A 417 -10.25 -4.42 8.18
N ILE A 418 -9.43 -5.21 7.47
CA ILE A 418 -9.89 -6.43 6.79
C ILE A 418 -9.59 -7.69 7.62
N PRO A 419 -10.57 -8.60 7.85
CA PRO A 419 -10.33 -9.85 8.58
C PRO A 419 -9.77 -10.95 7.70
N TYR A 420 -9.08 -11.94 8.28
CA TYR A 420 -8.66 -13.16 7.57
C TYR A 420 -9.86 -13.96 7.03
N HIS A 421 -10.99 -13.90 7.73
CA HIS A 421 -12.25 -14.52 7.33
C HIS A 421 -13.42 -13.60 7.69
N ILE A 422 -14.33 -13.39 6.74
CA ILE A 422 -15.61 -12.75 7.00
C ILE A 422 -16.47 -13.72 7.82
N PRO A 423 -16.99 -13.34 9.00
CA PRO A 423 -17.73 -14.27 9.86
C PRO A 423 -19.18 -14.43 9.41
N ASN A 424 -19.64 -15.68 9.29
CA ASN A 424 -21.01 -16.05 8.89
C ASN A 424 -22.11 -15.62 9.91
N ILE A 425 -21.72 -15.15 11.10
CA ILE A 425 -22.62 -14.74 12.18
C ILE A 425 -22.22 -13.32 12.63
N PRO A 426 -23.16 -12.39 12.80
CA PRO A 426 -22.87 -11.04 13.28
C PRO A 426 -22.18 -11.04 14.64
N ARG A 427 -21.01 -10.39 14.74
CA ARG A 427 -20.30 -10.16 16.01
C ARG A 427 -19.34 -8.99 15.90
N GLN A 428 -18.63 -8.70 16.99
CA GLN A 428 -17.40 -7.93 16.91
C GLN A 428 -16.26 -8.87 16.44
N ILE A 429 -15.42 -8.38 15.53
CA ILE A 429 -14.20 -9.05 15.10
C ILE A 429 -13.08 -8.60 16.04
N GLU A 430 -12.29 -9.55 16.58
CA GLU A 430 -11.17 -9.21 17.44
C GLU A 430 -9.94 -8.76 16.62
N SER A 431 -9.11 -7.87 17.16
CA SER A 431 -7.92 -7.34 16.48
C SER A 431 -6.91 -8.41 16.03
N LYS A 432 -6.95 -9.61 16.65
CA LYS A 432 -6.14 -10.79 16.29
C LYS A 432 -6.64 -11.53 15.03
N GLU A 433 -7.86 -11.24 14.59
CA GLU A 433 -8.51 -11.82 13.42
C GLU A 433 -8.40 -10.93 12.19
N MET A 434 -7.81 -9.74 12.35
CA MET A 434 -7.50 -8.80 11.27
C MET A 434 -6.21 -9.20 10.54
N GLN A 435 -6.20 -9.05 9.22
CA GLN A 435 -5.05 -9.31 8.37
C GLN A 435 -3.90 -8.37 8.74
N GLN A 436 -2.81 -8.93 9.26
CA GLN A 436 -1.67 -8.21 9.81
C GLN A 436 -0.37 -8.88 9.38
N THR A 437 0.71 -8.12 9.24
CA THR A 437 2.03 -8.68 8.94
C THR A 437 2.63 -9.33 10.19
N THR A 438 2.85 -10.64 10.19
CA THR A 438 3.28 -11.39 11.39
C THR A 438 4.79 -11.44 11.59
N ILE A 439 5.60 -11.11 10.57
CA ILE A 439 7.08 -11.22 10.66
C ILE A 439 7.65 -10.46 11.88
N HIS A 440 7.02 -9.36 12.29
CA HIS A 440 7.45 -8.56 13.44
C HIS A 440 7.38 -9.31 14.79
N THR A 441 6.60 -10.39 14.91
CA THR A 441 6.50 -11.15 16.17
C THR A 441 7.72 -12.04 16.42
N LEU A 442 8.49 -12.34 15.38
CA LEU A 442 9.66 -13.23 15.43
C LEU A 442 10.95 -12.51 15.86
N LEU A 443 10.90 -11.19 16.09
CA LEU A 443 12.04 -10.37 16.50
C LEU A 443 12.63 -10.72 17.89
N ALA A 444 12.00 -11.63 18.64
CA ALA A 444 12.43 -12.10 19.95
C ALA A 444 12.79 -13.60 19.97
N ASP A 445 12.78 -14.27 18.81
CA ASP A 445 13.08 -15.71 18.71
C ASP A 445 14.60 -15.96 18.73
N ARG A 446 15.02 -17.02 19.44
CA ARG A 446 16.43 -17.38 19.67
C ARG A 446 17.21 -17.77 18.40
N TRP A 447 16.50 -18.19 17.35
CA TRP A 447 17.15 -18.62 16.11
C TRP A 447 17.64 -17.46 15.24
N LEU A 448 17.21 -16.22 15.52
CA LEU A 448 17.41 -15.04 14.70
C LEU A 448 18.86 -14.53 14.75
N CYS A 449 19.47 -14.35 13.59
CA CYS A 449 20.79 -13.76 13.43
C CYS A 449 20.68 -12.23 13.19
N HIS A 450 21.28 -11.41 14.05
CA HIS A 450 21.28 -9.94 13.90
C HIS A 450 22.51 -9.43 13.14
N GLY A 451 23.71 -9.94 13.48
CA GLY A 451 24.92 -9.74 12.70
C GLY A 451 25.33 -8.28 12.46
N SER A 452 25.66 -7.93 11.21
CA SER A 452 26.02 -6.55 10.83
C SER A 452 24.83 -5.60 10.73
N VAL A 453 23.59 -6.07 10.93
CA VAL A 453 22.38 -5.26 10.84
C VAL A 453 22.08 -4.66 12.22
N VAL A 454 22.68 -3.49 12.48
CA VAL A 454 22.57 -2.73 13.75
C VAL A 454 21.13 -2.57 14.24
N GLN A 455 20.15 -2.46 13.32
CA GLN A 455 18.73 -2.51 13.66
C GLN A 455 17.92 -3.07 12.48
N LEU A 456 17.03 -4.02 12.77
CA LEU A 456 16.02 -4.54 11.83
C LEU A 456 14.80 -3.60 11.77
N ASP A 457 14.25 -3.41 10.58
CA ASP A 457 13.12 -2.52 10.30
C ASP A 457 11.91 -3.31 9.77
N ILE A 458 11.27 -4.07 10.66
CA ILE A 458 10.05 -4.83 10.34
C ILE A 458 8.81 -4.05 10.83
N PRO A 459 8.15 -3.25 9.97
CA PRO A 459 6.97 -2.50 10.37
C PRO A 459 5.76 -3.43 10.55
N HIS A 460 5.11 -3.37 11.72
CA HIS A 460 3.79 -4.00 11.91
C HIS A 460 2.74 -3.22 11.11
N ARG A 461 2.22 -3.85 10.05
CA ARG A 461 1.17 -3.34 9.18
C ARG A 461 -0.12 -4.13 9.33
N GLN A 462 -1.24 -3.48 9.05
CA GLN A 462 -2.58 -4.05 9.06
C GLN A 462 -3.27 -3.71 7.74
N HIS A 463 -4.01 -4.67 7.17
CA HIS A 463 -4.71 -4.49 5.91
C HIS A 463 -6.01 -3.70 6.12
N TYR A 464 -6.24 -2.71 5.27
CA TYR A 464 -7.26 -1.69 5.44
C TYR A 464 -7.80 -1.23 4.08
N ARG A 465 -9.12 -1.00 4.01
CA ARG A 465 -9.77 -0.42 2.83
C ARG A 465 -10.45 0.89 3.18
N LEU A 466 -10.34 1.84 2.25
CA LEU A 466 -11.03 3.11 2.25
C LEU A 466 -11.78 3.27 0.93
N VAL A 467 -13.04 3.68 1.00
CA VAL A 467 -13.90 3.97 -0.15
C VAL A 467 -14.42 5.39 -0.05
N THR A 468 -14.27 6.16 -1.12
CA THR A 468 -14.74 7.56 -1.22
C THR A 468 -15.57 7.78 -2.49
N ASN A 469 -16.41 8.81 -2.51
CA ASN A 469 -17.33 9.08 -3.63
C ASN A 469 -16.68 9.76 -4.85
N VAL A 470 -15.36 9.99 -4.83
CA VAL A 470 -14.63 10.68 -5.89
C VAL A 470 -13.85 9.67 -6.73
N ALA A 471 -14.45 9.23 -7.83
CA ALA A 471 -13.77 8.53 -8.91
C ALA A 471 -13.54 9.50 -10.08
N GLY A 472 -12.30 9.97 -10.22
CA GLY A 472 -11.89 10.92 -11.26
C GLY A 472 -10.48 10.61 -11.77
N TYR A 473 -9.86 11.57 -12.46
CA TYR A 473 -8.55 11.44 -13.09
C TYR A 473 -7.48 12.27 -12.36
N PRO A 474 -6.20 11.87 -12.34
CA PRO A 474 -5.15 12.67 -11.70
C PRO A 474 -4.93 14.00 -12.44
N LEU A 475 -4.32 14.97 -11.75
CA LEU A 475 -3.98 16.29 -12.28
C LEU A 475 -3.08 16.23 -13.54
N GLU A 476 -2.36 15.14 -13.76
CA GLU A 476 -1.62 14.84 -15.00
C GLU A 476 -2.48 14.95 -16.28
N THR A 477 -3.81 14.82 -16.13
CA THR A 477 -4.78 14.86 -17.23
C THR A 477 -5.38 16.24 -17.52
N ILE A 478 -4.89 17.34 -16.91
CA ILE A 478 -5.36 18.71 -17.23
C ILE A 478 -5.40 18.98 -18.74
N ARG A 479 -6.45 19.64 -19.23
CA ARG A 479 -6.58 20.07 -20.62
C ARG A 479 -5.90 21.42 -20.91
N GLY A 480 -5.64 22.23 -19.88
CA GLY A 480 -4.90 23.48 -20.05
C GLY A 480 -4.69 24.28 -18.77
N ALA A 481 -4.24 25.52 -18.93
CA ALA A 481 -4.03 26.50 -17.87
C ALA A 481 -5.28 26.71 -16.98
N GLU A 482 -6.47 26.68 -17.58
CA GLU A 482 -7.75 26.83 -16.87
C GLU A 482 -7.93 25.74 -15.80
N GLU A 483 -7.93 24.46 -16.21
CA GLU A 483 -8.11 23.35 -15.26
C GLU A 483 -6.96 23.27 -14.25
N LEU A 484 -5.73 23.65 -14.61
CA LEU A 484 -4.61 23.68 -13.67
C LEU A 484 -4.83 24.69 -12.54
N LEU A 485 -5.12 25.95 -12.85
CA LEU A 485 -5.28 26.98 -11.82
C LEU A 485 -6.59 26.86 -11.03
N TYR A 486 -7.69 26.40 -11.64
CA TYR A 486 -8.92 26.11 -10.90
C TYR A 486 -8.75 24.92 -9.94
N ALA A 487 -8.20 23.78 -10.39
CA ALA A 487 -8.07 22.60 -9.54
C ALA A 487 -7.05 22.77 -8.40
N THR A 488 -6.00 23.56 -8.62
CA THR A 488 -5.04 23.91 -7.56
C THR A 488 -5.59 24.96 -6.60
N TYR A 489 -6.45 25.89 -7.05
CA TYR A 489 -7.21 26.78 -6.15
C TYR A 489 -8.30 26.05 -5.35
N ASP A 490 -9.00 25.07 -5.93
CA ASP A 490 -9.88 24.14 -5.19
C ASP A 490 -9.06 23.42 -4.09
N THR A 491 -7.86 22.91 -4.43
CA THR A 491 -6.95 22.24 -3.49
C THR A 491 -6.50 23.19 -2.36
N PHE A 492 -6.16 24.44 -2.69
CA PHE A 492 -5.81 25.47 -1.70
C PHE A 492 -7.00 25.80 -0.78
N THR A 493 -8.22 25.74 -1.31
CA THR A 493 -9.46 25.90 -0.52
C THR A 493 -9.63 24.75 0.48
N ALA A 494 -9.39 23.49 0.07
CA ALA A 494 -9.40 22.34 0.97
C ALA A 494 -8.33 22.46 2.08
N MET A 495 -7.11 22.87 1.71
CA MET A 495 -6.01 23.12 2.66
C MET A 495 -6.39 24.17 3.72
N ARG A 496 -6.90 25.33 3.29
CA ARG A 496 -7.30 26.42 4.19
C ARG A 496 -8.47 26.04 5.09
N ASP A 497 -9.47 25.34 4.53
CA ASP A 497 -10.59 24.82 5.31
C ASP A 497 -10.13 23.83 6.38
N ALA A 498 -9.24 22.88 6.05
CA ALA A 498 -8.70 21.92 7.02
C ALA A 498 -7.85 22.59 8.13
N LEU A 499 -7.10 23.64 7.79
CA LEU A 499 -6.40 24.46 8.78
C LEU A 499 -7.38 25.20 9.69
N ALA A 500 -8.37 25.90 9.13
CA ALA A 500 -9.32 26.69 9.91
C ALA A 500 -10.27 25.85 10.78
N LYS A 501 -10.63 24.64 10.32
CA LYS A 501 -11.69 23.82 10.93
C LYS A 501 -11.16 22.67 11.82
N ASP A 502 -9.96 22.14 11.55
CA ASP A 502 -9.32 21.11 12.38
C ASP A 502 -7.91 21.48 12.91
N ALA A 503 -7.38 22.65 12.54
CA ALA A 503 -5.96 22.96 12.73
C ALA A 503 -5.08 21.83 12.16
N ARG A 504 -5.34 21.43 10.90
CA ARG A 504 -4.65 20.34 10.18
C ARG A 504 -3.90 20.84 8.96
N ILE A 505 -2.77 20.18 8.67
CA ILE A 505 -1.99 20.33 7.42
C ILE A 505 -1.86 18.96 6.72
N HIS A 506 -1.71 18.96 5.39
CA HIS A 506 -1.73 17.76 4.54
C HIS A 506 -0.38 17.04 4.49
N ARG A 507 0.73 17.77 4.39
CA ARG A 507 2.12 17.27 4.40
C ARG A 507 2.59 16.43 3.22
N ASP A 508 1.68 15.97 2.34
CA ASP A 508 1.98 15.33 1.06
C ASP A 508 1.11 15.91 -0.06
N ILE A 509 1.29 17.20 -0.35
CA ILE A 509 0.70 17.82 -1.56
C ILE A 509 1.52 17.39 -2.77
N SER A 510 0.87 16.78 -3.76
CA SER A 510 1.50 16.27 -4.97
C SER A 510 0.51 16.22 -6.14
N VAL A 511 1.01 16.10 -7.37
CA VAL A 511 0.20 15.93 -8.59
C VAL A 511 -0.72 14.71 -8.51
N GLY A 512 -0.26 13.61 -7.91
CA GLY A 512 -1.05 12.37 -7.75
C GLY A 512 -2.13 12.46 -6.67
N ASN A 513 -2.02 13.42 -5.75
CA ASN A 513 -2.97 13.63 -4.64
C ASN A 513 -4.05 14.68 -4.96
N ILE A 514 -4.12 15.17 -6.20
CA ILE A 514 -5.14 16.09 -6.70
C ILE A 514 -5.90 15.39 -7.83
N ILE A 515 -7.20 15.15 -7.62
CA ILE A 515 -8.08 14.47 -8.57
C ILE A 515 -9.03 15.47 -9.23
N LEU A 516 -9.08 15.42 -10.57
CA LEU A 516 -9.98 16.17 -11.43
C LEU A 516 -11.30 15.40 -11.61
N VAL A 517 -12.41 16.06 -11.31
CA VAL A 517 -13.77 15.51 -11.45
C VAL A 517 -14.66 16.47 -12.23
N LYS A 518 -15.32 15.99 -13.29
CA LYS A 518 -16.40 16.72 -13.97
C LYS A 518 -17.68 16.61 -13.14
N GLU A 519 -18.28 17.75 -12.83
CA GLU A 519 -19.57 17.88 -12.13
C GLU A 519 -20.64 18.33 -13.14
N SER A 520 -21.91 17.99 -12.91
CA SER A 520 -23.01 18.31 -13.85
C SER A 520 -23.33 19.81 -13.95
N ASP A 521 -22.89 20.63 -12.99
CA ASP A 521 -23.02 22.09 -13.00
C ASP A 521 -21.82 22.83 -13.63
N ARG A 522 -20.76 22.12 -14.07
CA ARG A 522 -19.48 22.75 -14.46
C ARG A 522 -18.90 22.27 -15.78
N ALA A 523 -18.46 23.24 -16.58
CA ALA A 523 -17.68 23.00 -17.80
C ALA A 523 -16.17 22.78 -17.56
N VAL A 524 -15.69 23.00 -16.33
CA VAL A 524 -14.30 22.84 -15.89
C VAL A 524 -14.29 21.79 -14.79
N ARG A 525 -13.35 20.83 -14.83
CA ARG A 525 -13.24 19.79 -13.80
C ARG A 525 -12.76 20.39 -12.48
N ARG A 526 -13.45 20.08 -11.38
CA ARG A 526 -13.10 20.50 -10.02
C ARG A 526 -11.89 19.72 -9.52
N GLY A 527 -11.00 20.38 -8.77
CA GLY A 527 -9.96 19.72 -7.98
C GLY A 527 -10.48 19.14 -6.65
N TYR A 528 -10.01 17.94 -6.30
CA TYR A 528 -10.25 17.29 -5.01
C TYR A 528 -8.93 16.81 -4.38
N LEU A 529 -8.68 17.15 -3.12
CA LEU A 529 -7.48 16.77 -2.38
C LEU A 529 -7.66 15.41 -1.66
N ILE A 530 -6.79 14.44 -1.98
CA ILE A 530 -6.81 13.05 -1.49
C ILE A 530 -5.51 12.65 -0.76
N ASP A 531 -5.46 11.42 -0.23
CA ASP A 531 -4.33 10.81 0.51
C ASP A 531 -4.03 11.45 1.88
N TRP A 532 -5.07 11.66 2.69
CA TRP A 532 -4.99 12.32 4.01
C TRP A 532 -4.25 11.49 5.09
N GLU A 533 -3.66 10.34 4.76
CA GLU A 533 -2.94 9.48 5.73
C GLU A 533 -1.62 10.09 6.25
N ALA A 534 -0.99 11.00 5.49
CA ALA A 534 0.20 11.74 5.92
C ALA A 534 -0.11 12.98 6.79
N SER A 535 -1.38 13.40 6.81
CA SER A 535 -1.84 14.64 7.41
C SER A 535 -1.60 14.69 8.92
N CYS A 536 -1.47 15.89 9.47
CA CYS A 536 -1.21 16.07 10.89
C CYS A 536 -1.87 17.34 11.42
N ARG A 537 -2.40 17.27 12.65
CA ARG A 537 -2.82 18.47 13.37
C ARG A 537 -1.59 19.27 13.84
N ILE A 538 -1.71 20.59 13.89
CA ILE A 538 -0.66 21.48 14.38
C ILE A 538 -0.69 21.65 15.90
N ASP A 539 0.45 22.09 16.45
CA ASP A 539 0.60 22.66 17.78
C ASP A 539 0.29 24.17 17.77
N ASP A 540 0.20 24.78 18.96
CA ASP A 540 -0.14 26.21 19.14
C ASP A 540 0.87 27.19 18.50
N LYS A 541 1.98 26.67 17.95
CA LYS A 541 3.02 27.42 17.23
C LYS A 541 2.93 27.22 15.71
N GLY A 542 1.90 26.57 15.19
CA GLY A 542 1.70 26.36 13.75
C GLY A 542 2.45 25.17 13.13
N ASN A 543 3.08 24.32 13.94
CA ASN A 543 3.91 23.21 13.46
C ASN A 543 3.16 21.88 13.62
N ALA A 544 3.34 20.93 12.69
CA ALA A 544 2.85 19.56 12.83
C ALA A 544 3.21 18.97 14.21
N ARG A 545 2.26 18.33 14.89
CA ARG A 545 2.51 17.62 16.16
C ARG A 545 3.56 16.53 15.97
N LEU A 546 3.45 15.78 14.87
CA LEU A 546 4.40 14.76 14.44
C LEU A 546 5.64 15.41 13.80
N SER A 547 6.82 15.17 14.40
CA SER A 547 8.10 15.44 13.75
C SER A 547 8.37 14.47 12.60
N GLY A 548 9.33 14.83 11.74
CA GLY A 548 9.76 14.05 10.58
C GLY A 548 9.30 14.66 9.26
N ARG A 549 10.09 14.42 8.22
CA ARG A 549 9.79 14.80 6.84
C ARG A 549 9.05 13.66 6.15
N VAL A 550 7.78 13.90 5.86
CA VAL A 550 6.99 13.09 4.92
C VAL A 550 6.70 13.93 3.67
N GLY A 551 6.10 13.30 2.66
CA GLY A 551 5.78 13.93 1.39
C GLY A 551 6.46 13.27 0.19
N THR A 552 5.94 13.59 -0.99
CA THR A 552 6.49 13.24 -2.31
C THR A 552 7.69 14.14 -2.63
N TRP A 553 8.89 13.57 -2.73
CA TRP A 553 10.19 14.28 -2.77
C TRP A 553 10.21 15.53 -3.67
N ALA A 554 9.72 15.39 -4.90
CA ALA A 554 9.62 16.46 -5.90
C ALA A 554 8.97 17.75 -5.37
N PHE A 555 7.93 17.63 -4.53
CA PHE A 555 7.11 18.76 -4.09
C PHE A 555 7.50 19.29 -2.70
N ILE A 556 8.24 18.53 -1.88
CA ILE A 556 8.65 18.96 -0.53
C ILE A 556 9.38 20.32 -0.57
N SER A 557 9.05 21.20 0.39
CA SER A 557 9.66 22.53 0.54
C SER A 557 11.19 22.50 0.65
N MET A 558 11.86 23.52 0.13
CA MET A 558 13.32 23.70 0.24
C MET A 558 13.77 23.66 1.71
N ARG A 559 12.98 24.24 2.61
CA ARG A 559 13.20 24.25 4.06
C ARG A 559 13.23 22.84 4.65
N MET A 560 12.33 21.96 4.22
CA MET A 560 12.26 20.57 4.68
C MET A 560 13.30 19.67 4.00
N LEU A 561 13.63 19.93 2.73
CA LEU A 561 14.69 19.20 2.01
C LEU A 561 16.10 19.48 2.55
N ALA A 562 16.36 20.69 3.06
CA ALA A 562 17.66 21.10 3.60
C ALA A 562 18.00 20.54 5.01
N VAL A 563 17.07 19.84 5.68
CA VAL A 563 17.27 19.43 7.09
C VAL A 563 17.97 18.07 7.23
N SER A 564 19.15 18.10 7.86
CA SER A 564 19.95 16.92 8.23
C SER A 564 19.44 16.15 9.46
N ARG A 565 18.62 16.77 10.32
CA ARG A 565 18.07 16.18 11.56
C ARG A 565 16.55 16.04 11.50
N LEU A 566 16.08 14.94 10.91
CA LEU A 566 14.65 14.68 10.70
C LEU A 566 13.83 14.67 12.00
N SER A 567 14.40 14.27 13.14
CA SER A 567 13.72 14.20 14.45
C SER A 567 13.28 15.55 15.01
N THR A 568 13.98 16.64 14.66
CA THR A 568 13.64 18.01 15.05
C THR A 568 12.87 18.77 13.96
N CYS A 569 12.65 18.14 12.81
CA CYS A 569 11.99 18.73 11.65
C CYS A 569 10.47 18.63 11.80
N LYS A 570 9.74 19.74 11.60
CA LYS A 570 8.28 19.80 11.58
C LYS A 570 7.81 20.62 10.38
N GLN A 571 6.77 20.16 9.69
CA GLN A 571 6.09 20.89 8.62
C GLN A 571 5.11 21.92 9.21
N THR A 572 4.81 22.95 8.43
CA THR A 572 3.87 24.03 8.72
C THR A 572 2.96 24.23 7.51
N PHE A 573 1.90 25.04 7.63
CA PHE A 573 1.03 25.34 6.48
C PHE A 573 1.77 25.98 5.30
N ARG A 574 2.83 26.78 5.56
CA ARG A 574 3.66 27.39 4.52
C ARG A 574 4.42 26.36 3.67
N ASP A 575 4.74 25.19 4.21
CA ASP A 575 5.38 24.12 3.44
C ASP A 575 4.41 23.43 2.47
N ASP A 576 3.13 23.29 2.85
CA ASP A 576 2.09 22.78 1.95
C ASP A 576 1.76 23.80 0.86
N MET A 577 1.74 25.11 1.17
CA MET A 577 1.64 26.20 0.17
C MET A 577 2.79 26.16 -0.84
N GLU A 578 4.03 25.99 -0.36
CA GLU A 578 5.22 25.89 -1.20
C GLU A 578 5.18 24.61 -2.07
N SER A 579 4.68 23.51 -1.50
CA SER A 579 4.46 22.25 -2.24
C SER A 579 3.43 22.43 -3.37
N LEU A 580 2.33 23.16 -3.12
CA LEU A 580 1.31 23.45 -4.14
C LEU A 580 1.84 24.35 -5.27
N LEU A 581 2.67 25.36 -4.93
CA LEU A 581 3.39 26.17 -5.93
C LEU A 581 4.30 25.31 -6.82
N TYR A 582 5.00 24.32 -6.24
CA TYR A 582 5.81 23.38 -7.00
C TYR A 582 4.97 22.38 -7.82
N VAL A 583 3.75 22.05 -7.41
CA VAL A 583 2.80 21.29 -8.25
C VAL A 583 2.43 22.10 -9.50
N VAL A 584 2.08 23.40 -9.37
CA VAL A 584 1.77 24.25 -10.54
C VAL A 584 2.98 24.39 -11.46
N LEU A 585 4.17 24.67 -10.90
CA LEU A 585 5.41 24.77 -11.69
C LEU A 585 5.75 23.47 -12.44
N TYR A 586 5.57 22.31 -11.81
CA TYR A 586 5.80 21.01 -12.45
C TYR A 586 4.82 20.75 -13.60
N CYS A 587 3.53 21.06 -13.39
CA CYS A 587 2.51 20.95 -14.43
C CYS A 587 2.77 21.92 -15.59
N ALA A 588 3.26 23.13 -15.31
CA ALA A 588 3.65 24.09 -16.34
C ALA A 588 4.85 23.59 -17.15
N LEU A 589 5.87 23.04 -16.49
CA LEU A 589 7.09 22.53 -17.14
C LEU A 589 6.87 21.25 -17.98
N LEU A 590 5.88 20.40 -17.65
CA LEU A 590 5.60 19.17 -18.41
C LEU A 590 4.40 19.25 -19.36
N TRP A 591 3.38 20.06 -19.04
CA TRP A 591 2.07 20.03 -19.71
C TRP A 591 1.55 21.38 -20.21
N GLN A 592 2.36 22.44 -20.20
CA GLN A 592 2.02 23.74 -20.80
C GLN A 592 3.03 24.16 -21.87
N PRO A 593 2.61 24.90 -22.93
CA PRO A 593 3.52 25.38 -23.94
C PRO A 593 4.58 26.29 -23.31
N HIS A 594 5.86 26.09 -23.64
CA HIS A 594 6.95 26.94 -23.16
C HIS A 594 8.15 26.94 -24.11
N ASN A 595 9.11 27.84 -23.86
CA ASN A 595 10.31 28.04 -24.66
C ASN A 595 11.45 27.05 -24.41
N PHE A 596 11.40 26.18 -23.38
CA PHE A 596 12.54 25.33 -23.02
C PHE A 596 12.70 24.12 -23.96
N PRO A 597 13.89 23.88 -24.54
CA PRO A 597 14.17 22.65 -25.28
C PRO A 597 14.32 21.44 -24.35
N ARG A 598 14.01 20.23 -24.86
CA ARG A 598 14.05 18.95 -24.12
C ARG A 598 15.30 18.73 -23.26
N GLN A 599 16.49 19.06 -23.77
CA GLN A 599 17.75 18.89 -23.03
C GLN A 599 17.90 19.85 -21.85
N GLU A 600 17.32 21.05 -21.93
CA GLU A 600 17.30 22.02 -20.85
C GLU A 600 16.22 21.63 -19.84
N LEU A 601 14.98 21.40 -20.30
CA LEU A 601 13.89 20.94 -19.46
C LEU A 601 14.26 19.70 -18.63
N THR A 602 14.93 18.72 -19.24
CA THR A 602 15.42 17.52 -18.52
C THR A 602 16.38 17.89 -17.38
N LYS A 603 17.30 18.85 -17.60
CA LYS A 603 18.21 19.34 -16.55
C LYS A 603 17.46 20.11 -15.46
N ILE A 604 16.48 20.95 -15.85
CA ILE A 604 15.61 21.67 -14.91
C ILE A 604 14.88 20.66 -14.01
N VAL A 605 14.19 19.68 -14.60
CA VAL A 605 13.40 18.69 -13.85
C VAL A 605 14.30 17.87 -12.92
N ALA A 606 15.40 17.32 -13.43
CA ALA A 606 16.33 16.51 -12.64
C ALA A 606 17.02 17.30 -11.51
N SER A 607 17.35 18.58 -11.73
CA SER A 607 17.95 19.44 -10.68
C SER A 607 16.94 19.89 -9.63
N PHE A 608 15.74 20.29 -10.06
CA PHE A 608 14.76 20.98 -9.23
C PHE A 608 13.86 20.03 -8.43
N PHE A 609 13.44 18.92 -9.05
CA PHE A 609 12.49 17.98 -8.48
C PHE A 609 13.15 16.68 -8.01
N ASP A 610 14.05 16.07 -8.81
CA ASP A 610 14.72 14.82 -8.43
C ASP A 610 16.00 15.02 -7.59
N GLY A 611 16.54 16.24 -7.58
CA GLY A 611 17.84 16.60 -7.00
C GLY A 611 17.98 16.20 -5.53
N SER A 612 18.81 15.19 -5.27
CA SER A 612 19.00 14.59 -3.94
C SER A 612 20.44 14.15 -3.69
N GLN A 613 20.90 14.31 -2.44
CA GLN A 613 22.22 13.89 -1.97
C GLN A 613 22.10 13.19 -0.62
N ARG A 614 22.70 12.01 -0.47
CA ARG A 614 22.77 11.31 0.82
C ARG A 614 23.92 11.88 1.67
N VAL A 615 23.61 12.30 2.89
CA VAL A 615 24.57 12.77 3.90
C VAL A 615 24.34 12.00 5.20
N GLY A 616 25.30 11.14 5.55
CA GLY A 616 25.06 10.08 6.54
C GLY A 616 23.94 9.15 6.04
N ASP A 617 22.90 8.96 6.85
CA ASP A 617 21.72 8.15 6.49
C ASP A 617 20.49 8.99 6.13
N VAL A 618 20.67 10.31 5.93
CA VAL A 618 19.60 11.24 5.55
C VAL A 618 19.84 11.77 4.14
N TYR A 619 18.82 11.66 3.28
CA TYR A 619 18.81 12.38 2.01
C TYR A 619 18.47 13.86 2.24
N MET A 620 19.22 14.75 1.62
CA MET A 620 18.96 16.20 1.57
C MET A 620 18.86 16.66 0.11
N GLY A 621 18.31 17.86 -0.11
CA GLY A 621 18.11 18.39 -1.45
C GLY A 621 17.63 19.84 -1.42
N GLY A 622 16.94 20.27 -2.48
CA GLY A 622 16.32 21.59 -2.54
C GLY A 622 17.26 22.74 -2.95
N GLY A 623 18.55 22.50 -3.20
CA GLY A 623 19.50 23.55 -3.60
C GLY A 623 19.07 24.33 -4.84
N ALA A 624 18.54 23.64 -5.87
CA ALA A 624 17.97 24.25 -7.06
C ALA A 624 16.69 25.07 -6.77
N LYS A 625 15.90 24.64 -5.80
CA LYS A 625 14.70 25.37 -5.33
C LYS A 625 15.09 26.68 -4.65
N SER A 626 16.08 26.63 -3.75
CA SER A 626 16.66 27.83 -3.11
C SER A 626 17.29 28.78 -4.12
N ALA A 627 18.00 28.27 -5.14
CA ALA A 627 18.55 29.08 -6.22
C ALA A 627 17.44 29.80 -7.01
N ASN A 628 16.32 29.13 -7.30
CA ASN A 628 15.18 29.76 -7.95
C ASN A 628 14.44 30.78 -7.08
N ALA A 629 14.35 30.53 -5.77
CA ALA A 629 13.80 31.48 -4.80
C ALA A 629 14.64 32.76 -4.76
N LEU A 630 15.97 32.63 -4.68
CA LEU A 630 16.91 33.75 -4.54
C LEU A 630 17.12 34.55 -5.84
N SER A 631 17.25 33.90 -7.00
CA SER A 631 17.67 34.55 -8.25
C SER A 631 16.89 34.12 -9.51
N ARG A 632 15.76 33.42 -9.35
CA ARG A 632 14.93 32.88 -10.45
C ARG A 632 15.72 32.03 -11.46
N THR A 633 16.80 31.36 -11.02
CA THR A 633 17.75 30.57 -11.85
C THR A 633 17.09 29.65 -12.90
N TYR A 634 15.88 29.12 -12.63
CA TYR A 634 15.18 28.17 -13.50
C TYR A 634 13.85 28.71 -14.07
N THR A 635 13.40 29.90 -13.64
CA THR A 635 12.09 30.46 -14.00
C THR A 635 12.16 31.86 -14.60
N GLY A 636 13.29 32.57 -14.48
CA GLY A 636 13.46 33.92 -15.03
C GLY A 636 13.64 33.96 -16.55
N SER A 637 14.10 32.85 -17.16
CA SER A 637 14.14 32.65 -18.62
C SER A 637 12.90 31.96 -19.19
N MET A 638 11.99 31.49 -18.33
CA MET A 638 10.81 30.73 -18.74
C MET A 638 9.76 31.66 -19.36
N GLN A 639 9.33 31.32 -20.57
CA GLN A 639 8.22 31.97 -21.27
C GLN A 639 7.16 30.91 -21.55
N LEU A 640 6.08 30.91 -20.77
CA LEU A 640 4.89 30.10 -21.02
C LEU A 640 4.09 30.69 -22.18
N GLY A 641 3.45 29.83 -22.99
CA GLY A 641 2.51 30.23 -24.04
C GLY A 641 1.12 30.63 -23.53
N SER A 642 0.97 30.81 -22.22
CA SER A 642 -0.20 31.38 -21.55
C SER A 642 0.30 32.58 -20.74
N GLU A 643 -0.06 33.79 -21.17
CA GLU A 643 0.36 35.04 -20.51
C GLU A 643 -0.21 35.12 -19.10
N ALA A 644 -1.46 34.69 -18.91
CA ALA A 644 -2.11 34.63 -17.61
C ALA A 644 -1.43 33.64 -16.66
N LEU A 645 -1.07 32.43 -17.12
CA LEU A 645 -0.32 31.49 -16.28
C LEU A 645 1.09 32.01 -15.95
N GLN A 646 1.74 32.71 -16.88
CA GLN A 646 3.03 33.36 -16.65
C GLN A 646 2.93 34.46 -15.58
N GLU A 647 1.93 35.34 -15.65
CA GLU A 647 1.68 36.39 -14.65
C GLU A 647 1.42 35.78 -13.27
N TRP A 648 0.50 34.82 -13.20
CA TRP A 648 0.15 34.15 -11.95
C TRP A 648 1.37 33.50 -11.30
N LEU A 649 2.14 32.73 -12.08
CA LEU A 649 3.29 31.99 -11.56
C LEU A 649 4.43 32.93 -11.14
N THR A 650 4.66 34.01 -11.90
CA THR A 650 5.65 35.04 -11.54
C THR A 650 5.26 35.77 -10.26
N THR A 651 3.99 36.17 -10.14
CA THR A 651 3.45 36.89 -8.98
C THR A 651 3.49 36.03 -7.72
N VAL A 652 3.11 34.76 -7.80
CA VAL A 652 3.12 33.85 -6.63
C VAL A 652 4.53 33.37 -6.27
N LEU A 653 5.45 33.24 -7.23
CA LEU A 653 6.89 33.11 -6.94
C LEU A 653 7.43 34.33 -6.19
N ASN A 654 6.99 35.55 -6.55
CA ASN A 654 7.40 36.79 -5.86
C ASN A 654 6.77 36.91 -4.47
N PHE A 655 5.52 36.49 -4.25
CA PHE A 655 4.97 36.38 -2.88
C PHE A 655 5.77 35.39 -2.03
N HIS A 656 6.08 34.21 -2.58
CA HIS A 656 6.81 33.15 -1.88
C HIS A 656 8.24 33.57 -1.49
N TRP A 657 8.95 34.22 -2.40
CA TRP A 657 10.27 34.80 -2.13
C TRP A 657 10.46 36.11 -2.92
N PRO A 658 10.29 37.29 -2.29
CA PRO A 658 10.46 38.57 -2.95
C PRO A 658 11.87 38.78 -3.54
N PRO A 659 11.98 39.41 -4.72
CA PRO A 659 13.22 40.07 -5.15
C PRO A 659 13.66 41.13 -4.13
N GLN A 660 14.97 41.38 -4.02
CA GLN A 660 15.54 42.20 -2.94
C GLN A 660 14.96 43.63 -2.86
N ASP A 661 14.77 44.28 -4.00
CA ASP A 661 14.29 45.67 -4.09
C ASP A 661 12.76 45.79 -4.23
N ALA A 662 12.03 44.67 -4.21
CA ALA A 662 10.60 44.63 -4.52
C ALA A 662 9.74 44.60 -3.24
N GLU A 663 9.73 45.73 -2.52
CA GLU A 663 8.97 45.92 -1.27
C GLU A 663 7.49 45.52 -1.40
N GLU A 664 6.89 45.71 -2.59
CA GLU A 664 5.50 45.36 -2.84
C GLU A 664 5.16 43.87 -2.63
N TYR A 665 6.13 42.95 -2.61
CA TYR A 665 5.88 41.52 -2.34
C TYR A 665 6.15 41.09 -0.90
N GLN A 666 6.69 41.97 -0.04
CA GLN A 666 7.03 41.64 1.34
C GLN A 666 5.78 41.22 2.15
N ASP A 667 5.97 40.23 3.03
CA ASP A 667 4.94 39.58 3.86
C ASP A 667 3.68 39.02 3.16
N LYS A 668 3.62 39.03 1.82
CA LYS A 668 2.48 38.49 1.05
C LYS A 668 2.41 36.95 1.01
N TRP A 669 3.38 36.21 1.55
CA TRP A 669 3.29 34.76 1.76
C TRP A 669 2.41 34.38 2.96
N THR A 670 1.12 34.70 2.86
CA THR A 670 0.07 34.36 3.83
C THR A 670 -1.10 33.68 3.13
N ALA A 671 -1.87 32.89 3.87
CA ALA A 671 -2.99 32.14 3.31
C ALA A 671 -4.12 33.06 2.83
N GLU A 672 -4.27 34.20 3.51
CA GLU A 672 -5.27 35.24 3.30
C GLU A 672 -4.94 36.09 2.07
N HIS A 673 -3.67 36.49 1.91
CA HIS A 673 -3.27 37.27 0.74
C HIS A 673 -3.29 36.43 -0.54
N LEU A 674 -2.75 35.21 -0.51
CA LEU A 674 -2.76 34.31 -1.66
C LEU A 674 -4.19 33.95 -2.08
N ASP A 675 -5.11 33.73 -1.13
CA ASP A 675 -6.54 33.52 -1.44
C ASP A 675 -7.16 34.75 -2.11
N THR A 676 -6.91 35.93 -1.56
CA THR A 676 -7.48 37.19 -2.09
C THR A 676 -6.99 37.45 -3.52
N TYR A 677 -5.69 37.25 -3.80
CA TYR A 677 -5.13 37.36 -5.14
C TYR A 677 -5.70 36.30 -6.08
N TRP A 678 -5.61 35.01 -5.73
CA TRP A 678 -5.97 33.90 -6.61
C TRP A 678 -7.48 33.88 -6.92
N ALA A 679 -8.33 34.20 -5.93
CA ALA A 679 -9.77 34.35 -6.11
C ALA A 679 -10.15 35.57 -6.96
N ALA A 680 -9.35 36.64 -6.97
CA ALA A 680 -9.53 37.77 -7.89
C ALA A 680 -9.07 37.40 -9.30
N PHE A 681 -7.87 36.82 -9.41
CA PHE A 681 -7.23 36.40 -10.65
C PHE A 681 -8.14 35.50 -11.50
N LEU A 682 -8.73 34.45 -10.90
CA LEU A 682 -9.65 33.52 -11.57
C LEU A 682 -11.01 34.13 -11.95
N ARG A 683 -11.30 35.40 -11.58
CA ARG A 683 -12.49 36.15 -12.03
C ARG A 683 -12.17 37.20 -13.07
N THR A 684 -10.92 37.67 -13.16
CA THR A 684 -10.51 38.77 -14.06
C THR A 684 -9.81 38.26 -15.31
N HIS A 685 -9.16 37.11 -15.26
CA HIS A 685 -8.40 36.55 -16.39
C HIS A 685 -9.15 35.42 -17.08
N THR A 686 -9.09 35.42 -18.41
CA THR A 686 -9.45 34.25 -19.22
C THR A 686 -8.23 33.34 -19.30
N LEU A 687 -8.43 32.04 -19.08
CA LEU A 687 -7.37 31.03 -19.13
C LEU A 687 -7.63 30.05 -20.27
N GLU A 688 -6.56 29.50 -20.84
CA GLU A 688 -6.64 28.58 -21.96
C GLU A 688 -7.09 27.19 -21.48
N ARG A 689 -8.22 26.74 -22.05
CA ARG A 689 -8.92 25.53 -21.61
C ARG A 689 -8.31 24.23 -22.13
N ASP A 690 -7.83 24.24 -23.37
CA ASP A 690 -7.43 23.07 -24.15
C ASP A 690 -6.02 23.25 -24.79
N ASN A 691 -5.10 23.97 -24.13
CA ASN A 691 -3.74 24.26 -24.61
C ASN A 691 -2.65 23.23 -24.19
N ARG A 692 -3.03 22.12 -23.56
CA ARG A 692 -2.09 21.12 -23.02
C ARG A 692 -1.17 20.54 -24.11
N VAL A 693 0.12 20.55 -23.83
CA VAL A 693 1.15 19.80 -24.59
C VAL A 693 1.70 18.66 -23.71
N VAL A 694 2.60 17.82 -24.24
CA VAL A 694 3.34 16.85 -23.43
C VAL A 694 4.82 16.95 -23.78
N HIS A 695 5.61 17.50 -22.86
CA HIS A 695 7.06 17.57 -23.03
C HIS A 695 7.71 16.27 -22.57
N ALA A 696 8.41 15.59 -23.47
CA ALA A 696 9.23 14.45 -23.12
C ALA A 696 10.54 14.92 -22.45
N VAL A 697 10.81 14.42 -21.24
CA VAL A 697 12.12 14.52 -20.57
C VAL A 697 12.86 13.20 -20.69
N ASP A 698 14.19 13.25 -20.77
CA ASP A 698 15.00 12.03 -20.75
C ASP A 698 15.05 11.47 -19.33
N ALA A 699 14.90 10.14 -19.18
CA ALA A 699 14.88 9.52 -17.86
C ALA A 699 16.25 9.73 -17.17
N PRO A 700 16.30 10.23 -15.92
CA PRO A 700 17.56 10.44 -15.24
C PRO A 700 18.26 9.09 -15.00
N ILE A 701 19.57 9.06 -15.34
CA ILE A 701 20.46 7.89 -15.20
C ILE A 701 20.44 7.32 -13.77
N TYR A 702 20.08 8.14 -12.79
CA TYR A 702 19.78 7.74 -11.43
C TYR A 702 18.37 8.20 -11.05
N ARG A 703 17.40 7.28 -11.06
CA ARG A 703 16.18 7.42 -10.23
C ARG A 703 16.51 6.92 -8.82
N PRO A 704 16.51 7.76 -7.78
CA PRO A 704 16.41 7.26 -6.41
C PRO A 704 15.09 6.48 -6.32
N SER A 705 15.14 5.19 -5.95
CA SER A 705 13.98 4.31 -5.99
C SER A 705 12.89 4.78 -5.02
N SER A 706 11.92 5.56 -5.55
CA SER A 706 10.78 6.18 -4.87
C SER A 706 11.06 6.39 -3.39
N THR A 707 12.01 7.29 -3.09
CA THR A 707 12.73 7.37 -1.80
C THR A 707 11.76 7.13 -0.66
N PRO A 708 11.94 6.07 0.16
CA PRO A 708 10.94 5.68 1.14
C PRO A 708 10.74 6.87 2.09
N SER A 709 9.63 7.60 1.87
CA SER A 709 9.25 8.71 2.70
C SER A 709 9.19 8.12 4.11
N ILE A 710 10.00 8.65 5.03
CA ILE A 710 10.18 8.07 6.37
C ILE A 710 8.95 8.47 7.18
N ALA A 711 7.83 7.87 6.78
CA ALA A 711 6.54 7.87 7.42
C ALA A 711 6.72 7.14 8.74
N TYR A 712 7.15 7.93 9.72
CA TYR A 712 6.85 7.78 11.14
C TYR A 712 6.85 6.32 11.61
N ILE A 713 8.02 5.84 12.00
CA ILE A 713 8.11 4.71 12.94
C ILE A 713 7.79 5.30 14.32
N PRO A 714 6.60 5.06 14.93
CA PRO A 714 6.37 5.43 16.31
C PRO A 714 7.38 4.67 17.17
N ARG A 715 8.30 5.39 17.81
CA ARG A 715 9.24 4.81 18.79
C ARG A 715 8.42 4.21 19.93
N SER A 716 8.19 2.91 19.86
CA SER A 716 7.50 2.20 20.94
C SER A 716 8.41 2.21 22.17
N PRO A 717 7.91 2.59 23.36
CA PRO A 717 8.58 2.22 24.60
C PRO A 717 8.61 0.69 24.70
N PRO A 718 9.54 0.10 25.49
CA PRO A 718 9.59 -1.34 25.69
C PRO A 718 8.33 -1.83 26.42
N SER A 719 7.33 -2.28 25.66
CA SER A 719 6.11 -2.87 26.19
C SER A 719 6.37 -4.33 26.59
N SER A 720 5.99 -4.69 27.81
CA SER A 720 5.97 -6.06 28.31
C SER A 720 5.27 -7.01 27.33
N VAL A 721 5.91 -8.16 27.04
CA VAL A 721 5.36 -9.18 26.14
C VAL A 721 4.13 -9.82 26.78
N GLU A 722 2.95 -9.51 26.24
CA GLU A 722 1.72 -10.23 26.53
C GLU A 722 1.51 -11.28 25.43
N LEU A 723 1.70 -12.55 25.77
CA LEU A 723 1.68 -13.66 24.82
C LEU A 723 0.28 -13.88 24.25
N LEU A 724 0.17 -14.00 22.91
CA LEU A 724 -1.06 -14.43 22.27
C LEU A 724 -1.47 -15.84 22.79
N PRO A 725 -2.72 -16.04 23.23
CA PRO A 725 -3.15 -17.33 23.76
C PRO A 725 -3.24 -18.37 22.65
N THR A 726 -2.43 -19.43 22.78
CA THR A 726 -2.65 -20.66 22.02
C THR A 726 -3.96 -21.32 22.47
N PRO A 727 -4.76 -21.92 21.55
CA PRO A 727 -5.83 -22.83 21.95
C PRO A 727 -5.27 -23.96 22.82
N PRO A 728 -6.00 -24.43 23.85
CA PRO A 728 -5.42 -25.27 24.89
C PRO A 728 -5.03 -26.67 24.38
N SER A 729 -3.75 -26.86 24.06
CA SER A 729 -3.19 -28.18 23.75
C SER A 729 -2.80 -28.91 25.03
N ALA A 730 -3.08 -30.21 25.09
CA ALA A 730 -2.89 -31.00 26.29
C ALA A 730 -1.40 -31.23 26.59
N ARG A 731 -0.87 -30.60 27.65
CA ARG A 731 0.49 -30.87 28.15
C ARG A 731 0.60 -32.29 28.72
N SER A 732 1.09 -33.20 27.89
CA SER A 732 1.53 -34.52 28.31
C SER A 732 2.68 -34.40 29.33
N ARG A 733 2.44 -34.81 30.58
CA ARG A 733 3.48 -34.95 31.59
C ARG A 733 4.35 -36.16 31.26
N ARG A 734 5.66 -35.96 31.04
CA ARG A 734 6.67 -37.02 31.22
C ARG A 734 7.60 -36.65 32.37
N SER A 735 7.76 -37.58 33.30
CA SER A 735 8.63 -37.47 34.47
C SER A 735 10.09 -37.70 34.10
N SER A 736 10.99 -36.83 34.56
CA SER A 736 12.44 -37.00 34.41
C SER A 736 13.03 -37.78 35.59
N THR A 737 13.43 -39.02 35.35
CA THR A 737 14.27 -39.80 36.27
C THR A 737 15.73 -39.36 36.15
N LYS A 738 16.40 -39.06 37.26
CA LYS A 738 17.85 -38.84 37.34
C LYS A 738 18.55 -40.08 37.94
N PRO A 739 19.74 -40.47 37.45
CA PRO A 739 20.60 -41.44 38.13
C PRO A 739 21.33 -40.82 39.33
N PRO A 740 21.81 -41.61 40.31
CA PRO A 740 22.37 -41.11 41.57
C PRO A 740 23.90 -41.18 41.66
N THR A 741 24.47 -40.33 42.53
CA THR A 741 25.79 -40.52 43.20
C THR A 741 25.68 -40.16 44.69
N PRO A 742 26.54 -40.68 45.60
CA PRO A 742 26.12 -40.93 46.99
C PRO A 742 26.88 -40.18 48.10
N ALA A 743 26.28 -40.20 49.31
CA ALA A 743 26.90 -40.04 50.65
C ALA A 743 27.44 -38.64 51.06
N SER A 744 27.35 -38.19 52.33
CA SER A 744 26.56 -38.66 53.50
C SER A 744 26.48 -37.59 54.61
N ARG A 745 25.56 -37.78 55.59
CA ARG A 745 25.53 -37.24 56.99
C ARG A 745 25.78 -35.72 57.20
N ALA A 746 24.97 -34.97 57.96
CA ALA A 746 24.43 -35.30 59.28
C ALA A 746 23.28 -34.37 59.77
N LYS A 747 22.48 -34.87 60.73
CA LYS A 747 22.04 -34.26 62.04
C LYS A 747 21.71 -32.74 62.14
N ARG A 748 20.71 -32.27 62.91
CA ARG A 748 19.69 -32.91 63.80
C ARG A 748 18.73 -31.87 64.46
N MET A 749 17.40 -32.06 64.34
CA MET A 749 16.31 -31.48 65.20
C MET A 749 16.19 -29.92 65.22
N ARG A 750 15.14 -29.26 65.74
CA ARG A 750 13.91 -29.64 66.51
C ARG A 750 12.74 -28.67 66.16
N ALA A 751 11.53 -28.90 66.69
CA ALA A 751 10.33 -28.02 66.59
C ALA A 751 9.62 -27.97 67.98
N PRO A 752 8.36 -27.47 68.20
CA PRO A 752 7.45 -26.56 67.45
C PRO A 752 6.81 -25.45 68.37
N SER A 753 5.61 -24.93 68.03
CA SER A 753 4.55 -24.30 68.90
C SER A 753 4.81 -22.94 69.62
N SER A 754 3.81 -22.12 70.01
CA SER A 754 2.43 -21.86 69.49
C SER A 754 1.79 -20.57 70.10
N ASP A 755 0.64 -20.15 69.55
CA ASP A 755 -0.49 -19.39 70.13
C ASP A 755 -0.45 -17.90 70.60
N VAL A 756 -1.25 -17.08 69.88
CA VAL A 756 -2.32 -16.13 70.31
C VAL A 756 -2.15 -15.16 71.51
N VAL A 757 -2.35 -13.85 71.29
CA VAL A 757 -3.29 -12.93 72.02
C VAL A 757 -3.24 -11.48 71.42
N LEU A 758 -4.32 -10.70 71.57
CA LEU A 758 -4.53 -9.28 71.17
C LEU A 758 -4.85 -8.41 72.43
N PRO A 759 -4.85 -7.05 72.43
CA PRO A 759 -4.90 -6.07 71.31
C PRO A 759 -3.61 -5.16 71.25
N THR A 760 -3.50 -3.86 70.93
CA THR A 760 -4.43 -2.70 70.82
C THR A 760 -3.89 -1.55 69.93
N VAL A 761 -4.83 -0.87 69.22
CA VAL A 761 -4.81 0.48 68.59
C VAL A 761 -3.48 1.23 68.34
N SER A 762 -3.15 1.44 67.06
CA SER A 762 -2.92 2.79 66.48
C SER A 762 -3.02 2.76 64.93
N GLU A 763 -3.63 3.80 64.33
CA GLU A 763 -3.76 4.05 62.88
C GLU A 763 -2.81 5.20 62.44
N PRO A 764 -2.57 5.54 61.14
CA PRO A 764 -3.35 5.28 59.90
C PRO A 764 -2.64 4.37 58.86
N ARG A 765 -3.33 3.60 57.99
CA ARG A 765 -4.14 3.97 56.80
C ARG A 765 -3.35 4.64 55.66
N THR A 766 -3.50 4.30 54.37
CA THR A 766 -4.42 3.32 53.71
C THR A 766 -3.87 2.79 52.39
N LYS A 767 -4.09 1.50 52.09
CA LYS A 767 -4.24 1.02 50.70
C LYS A 767 -5.72 1.09 50.31
N ARG A 768 -6.06 1.46 49.07
CA ARG A 768 -7.33 1.03 48.45
C ARG A 768 -7.33 1.06 46.92
N THR A 769 -7.80 -0.06 46.36
CA THR A 769 -8.52 -0.23 45.09
C THR A 769 -8.74 1.01 44.21
N ARG A 770 -8.29 0.97 42.95
CA ARG A 770 -8.93 1.75 41.87
C ARG A 770 -10.14 0.98 41.33
N SER A 771 -11.33 1.55 41.52
CA SER A 771 -12.57 1.15 40.85
C SER A 771 -12.57 1.60 39.39
N LYS A 772 -13.47 1.04 38.58
CA LYS A 772 -13.82 1.61 37.27
C LYS A 772 -14.36 3.03 37.48
N ALA A 773 -13.87 4.00 36.70
CA ALA A 773 -14.44 5.34 36.63
C ALA A 773 -15.34 5.44 35.38
N VAL A 774 -16.57 5.89 35.57
CA VAL A 774 -17.41 6.39 34.47
C VAL A 774 -16.88 7.79 34.11
N ILE A 775 -16.79 8.11 32.83
CA ILE A 775 -16.38 9.45 32.38
C ILE A 775 -17.59 10.38 32.42
N ASP A 776 -17.49 11.41 33.25
CA ASP A 776 -18.45 12.50 33.36
C ASP A 776 -18.27 13.51 32.22
N PHE A 777 -19.34 13.82 31.49
CA PHE A 777 -19.35 14.73 30.34
C PHE A 777 -19.61 16.21 30.70
N SER A 778 -19.55 16.61 31.98
CA SER A 778 -19.99 17.93 32.47
C SER A 778 -18.90 19.02 32.67
N SER A 779 -17.88 19.13 31.79
CA SER A 779 -16.81 20.15 31.94
C SER A 779 -16.49 21.05 30.72
N LEU A 780 -17.44 21.22 29.78
CA LEU A 780 -17.30 22.14 28.62
C LEU A 780 -17.40 23.65 28.97
N ARG A 781 -16.49 24.16 29.80
CA ARG A 781 -16.39 25.60 30.14
C ARG A 781 -15.73 26.46 29.05
N ARG A 782 -16.32 26.53 27.84
CA ARG A 782 -15.99 27.60 26.87
C ARG A 782 -17.11 28.06 25.90
N SER A 783 -18.36 27.63 26.08
CA SER A 783 -19.51 28.06 25.25
C SER A 783 -20.20 29.35 25.70
N ARG A 784 -20.18 29.68 27.00
CA ARG A 784 -20.99 30.75 27.61
C ARG A 784 -20.47 32.19 27.39
N ARG A 785 -19.90 32.50 26.23
CA ARG A 785 -19.56 33.88 25.79
C ARG A 785 -20.06 34.24 24.39
N LEU A 786 -20.78 33.33 23.72
CA LEU A 786 -21.41 33.58 22.42
C LEU A 786 -22.94 33.74 22.52
N GLN A 787 -23.59 33.24 23.58
CA GLN A 787 -25.04 33.43 23.80
C GLN A 787 -25.39 34.76 24.49
N GLU A 788 -24.47 35.40 25.20
CA GLU A 788 -24.70 36.68 25.92
C GLU A 788 -24.46 37.92 25.01
N LYS A 789 -24.60 37.75 23.68
CA LYS A 789 -24.40 38.81 22.68
C LYS A 789 -25.52 38.95 21.62
N GLN A 790 -26.63 38.21 21.74
CA GLN A 790 -27.80 38.39 20.88
C GLN A 790 -28.97 39.11 21.58
N ASP A 791 -29.01 39.15 22.92
CA ASP A 791 -30.09 39.79 23.68
C ASP A 791 -29.69 41.18 24.22
N GLN A 792 -29.67 42.18 23.34
CA GLN A 792 -29.87 43.59 23.73
C GLN A 792 -30.45 44.42 22.56
N ASN A 793 -31.49 45.20 22.88
CA ASN A 793 -32.51 45.82 22.01
C ASN A 793 -32.16 47.32 21.73
N PRO A 794 -33.00 48.21 21.12
CA PRO A 794 -34.33 48.03 20.50
C PRO A 794 -34.62 48.81 19.17
N GLN A 795 -35.75 48.44 18.52
CA GLN A 795 -36.82 49.26 17.86
C GLN A 795 -36.49 50.54 17.03
N ALA A 796 -37.25 50.95 16.00
CA ALA A 796 -38.63 50.64 15.55
C ALA A 796 -38.71 50.62 13.98
N SER A 797 -39.80 50.85 13.21
CA SER A 797 -41.15 51.39 13.47
C SER A 797 -42.26 50.80 12.54
N ALA A 798 -43.16 51.64 11.99
CA ALA A 798 -44.29 51.33 11.12
C ALA A 798 -43.90 51.39 9.63
N SER A 799 -44.62 50.82 8.66
CA SER A 799 -46.09 50.75 8.51
C SER A 799 -46.51 49.62 7.55
N GLY A 800 -47.81 49.40 7.37
CA GLY A 800 -48.32 48.41 6.40
C GLY A 800 -49.72 48.76 5.90
N ASN A 801 -50.23 47.98 4.94
CA ASN A 801 -51.66 47.97 4.63
C ASN A 801 -52.11 46.66 3.97
N THR A 802 -53.39 46.35 4.13
CA THR A 802 -54.12 45.22 3.53
C THR A 802 -54.69 45.63 2.16
N SER A 803 -55.44 44.86 1.35
CA SER A 803 -56.05 43.51 1.40
C SER A 803 -56.58 43.17 0.00
N ASN A 804 -56.69 41.89 -0.37
CA ASN A 804 -57.95 41.25 -0.87
C ASN A 804 -57.70 39.85 -1.46
N GLY A 805 -58.74 39.01 -1.49
CA GLY A 805 -58.69 37.62 -1.95
C GLY A 805 -59.65 37.27 -3.10
N PRO A 806 -60.38 36.14 -3.05
CA PRO A 806 -60.19 35.04 -4.01
C PRO A 806 -61.56 34.55 -4.59
N PRO A 807 -61.85 33.26 -4.93
CA PRO A 807 -61.07 32.07 -5.35
C PRO A 807 -61.66 31.41 -6.66
N ARG A 808 -61.44 30.08 -6.88
CA ARG A 808 -62.15 29.12 -7.79
C ARG A 808 -61.54 28.91 -9.21
N ARG A 809 -61.70 27.76 -9.90
CA ARG A 809 -62.07 26.36 -9.54
C ARG A 809 -61.60 25.34 -10.62
N SER A 810 -61.62 24.06 -10.25
CA SER A 810 -61.47 22.83 -11.06
C SER A 810 -62.26 22.74 -12.38
N GLY A 811 -61.70 22.04 -13.40
CA GLY A 811 -62.47 21.55 -14.56
C GLY A 811 -61.67 20.72 -15.59
N ASN A 812 -62.00 19.42 -15.72
CA ASN A 812 -61.54 18.44 -16.73
C ASN A 812 -62.82 17.68 -17.22
N PRO A 813 -62.87 16.80 -18.25
CA PRO A 813 -62.00 16.52 -19.42
C PRO A 813 -62.80 16.46 -20.77
N LYS A 814 -62.18 16.04 -21.90
CA LYS A 814 -62.84 15.18 -22.93
C LYS A 814 -61.92 14.55 -24.01
N ARG A 815 -62.41 13.47 -24.66
CA ARG A 815 -61.73 12.57 -25.61
C ARG A 815 -62.08 12.87 -27.09
N ARG A 816 -61.17 12.54 -28.02
CA ARG A 816 -61.37 11.88 -29.35
C ARG A 816 -60.01 11.24 -29.74
N ARG A 817 -59.90 9.94 -30.09
CA ARG A 817 -60.27 9.22 -31.34
C ARG A 817 -59.50 9.69 -32.60
N SER A 818 -59.02 8.85 -33.54
CA SER A 818 -58.59 7.42 -33.55
C SER A 818 -58.27 6.96 -34.99
N GLY A 819 -57.13 6.29 -35.22
CA GLY A 819 -56.71 5.64 -36.49
C GLY A 819 -55.17 5.72 -36.64
N ALA A 820 -54.37 4.70 -36.93
CA ALA A 820 -54.46 3.52 -37.81
C ALA A 820 -54.26 3.83 -39.32
N ALA A 821 -53.54 3.04 -40.14
CA ALA A 821 -52.43 2.08 -39.93
C ALA A 821 -52.01 1.48 -41.31
N SER A 822 -50.81 0.85 -41.35
CA SER A 822 -50.45 -0.30 -42.21
C SER A 822 -49.79 -0.08 -43.60
N ARG A 823 -48.70 -0.85 -43.80
CA ARG A 823 -48.02 -1.25 -45.06
C ARG A 823 -47.27 -0.17 -45.84
N LYS A 824 -46.17 -0.49 -46.54
CA LYS A 824 -45.48 -1.79 -46.66
C LYS A 824 -44.23 -1.84 -45.80
#